data_AF-A0A517T5F9-F1
#
_entry.id   AF-A0A517T5F9-F1
#
_cell.length_a   1.000
_cell.length_b   1.000
_cell.length_c   1.000
_cell.angle_alpha   90.00
_cell.angle_beta   90.00
_cell.angle_gamma   90.00
#
_symmetry.space_group_name_H-M   'P 1'
#
loop_
_entity.id
_entity.type
_entity.pdbx_description
1 polymer ?
#
loop_
_entity_poly.entity_id
_entity_poly.type
_entity_poly.pdbx_seq_one_letter_code
_entity_poly.pdbx_strand_id
1 'polypeptide(L)'
;MKKKRFAQFSLHWVICGCLLLFVVVLSTKLAQWPPYMGHAVLSACAAIISTRSNDTRSRAATYSRCSSEHQREERIRDQQRCCHDAAQKNGHEILPDLNFFDEAVSGTKSDREGLNALLAAAERREFEVLYVHSLSRLSRDLLLTLTLLRRLDQRYHIRIISVSEGLDSNQDSWNMMITFRGLFHEQYLEELRVNVLRGHEGVLQEGYPVGDWCFGYGSEPVPGSEQSRPGRQSKPKMRYIINEETSEWVRRVFHWFVMERRSVRSIVSELNRLNAPKDHRSNQSQWHHVLVTRMLRNAKYIGIWPWGQSRNVRDPENGKVHQEARSKEEYEKWTRHFPELRIIDVNLFMRAPELLDENQKKWESSRNGNGQLCGSTPQNNGRKEKRLFSGILKCPACGSPFVSCGKRTKCRGSLRSVCDCNTSVRTELLEERLVNEIVTRLTADEDWFQLLLRLVIQNYQKLEADRPDVRRDLESKLDTLNRKIKKLLDLAESDAAPADLMERLKSRQKEKEKLQLELKRVERVSQQPVSPPDEKSVRAKLDQLCELIQKVSPDANNALSALVGGTILLEEVETPLRKRKHLRARFRIYQRSFLDSSVEHPPAEDSEPTGEEILVDLDEPSLVYEQHQRALELYDQGRLVIEIANELGVSKSRATAILKEARELAGRKQEDGRQRRASLSKKHTATPIYQEIADRVMELYHQDLPMHVIADQLGIDRNTVTKAVKYWHESRGETAPNGRTRRRLINEKNNRSREVI
;
A
#
# COMPACT_ATOMS: atom_id res chain seq x y z
N MET A 1 -39.40 1.79 7.93
CA MET A 1 -39.15 0.93 9.13
C MET A 1 -40.33 0.91 10.12
N LYS A 2 -41.56 0.60 9.66
CA LYS A 2 -42.77 0.57 10.53
C LYS A 2 -43.51 -0.78 10.58
N LYS A 3 -42.99 -1.85 9.97
CA LYS A 3 -43.64 -3.19 9.95
C LYS A 3 -43.05 -4.23 10.94
N LYS A 4 -41.96 -3.94 11.66
CA LYS A 4 -41.37 -4.89 12.64
C LYS A 4 -41.83 -4.70 14.10
N ARG A 5 -42.57 -3.63 14.43
CA ARG A 5 -43.07 -3.40 15.80
C ARG A 5 -44.42 -4.06 16.12
N PHE A 6 -45.15 -4.57 15.12
CA PHE A 6 -46.47 -5.17 15.33
C PHE A 6 -46.46 -6.69 15.60
N ALA A 7 -45.37 -7.39 15.25
CA ALA A 7 -45.28 -8.85 15.42
C ALA A 7 -44.85 -9.30 16.83
N GLN A 8 -44.38 -8.38 17.68
CA GLN A 8 -43.88 -8.71 19.03
C GLN A 8 -44.92 -8.50 20.15
N PHE A 9 -46.00 -7.77 19.86
CA PHE A 9 -47.10 -7.53 20.80
C PHE A 9 -48.15 -8.65 20.81
N SER A 10 -48.27 -9.45 19.73
CA SER A 10 -49.25 -10.55 19.64
C SER A 10 -48.86 -11.80 20.43
N LEU A 11 -47.56 -12.05 20.65
CA LEU A 11 -47.11 -13.26 21.36
C LEU A 11 -47.32 -13.18 22.88
N HIS A 12 -47.28 -11.97 23.46
CA HIS A 12 -47.46 -11.76 24.91
C HIS A 12 -48.91 -11.90 25.36
N TRP A 13 -49.87 -11.53 24.50
CA TRP A 13 -51.30 -11.70 24.78
C TRP A 13 -51.78 -13.15 24.64
N VAL A 14 -51.16 -13.94 23.75
CA VAL A 14 -51.46 -15.38 23.61
C VAL A 14 -50.98 -16.18 24.81
N ILE A 15 -49.84 -15.80 25.41
CA ILE A 15 -49.27 -16.49 26.59
C ILE A 15 -50.01 -16.10 27.87
N CYS A 16 -50.38 -14.82 28.06
CA CYS A 16 -51.21 -14.39 29.19
C CYS A 16 -52.65 -14.94 29.11
N GLY A 17 -53.22 -15.05 27.91
CA GLY A 17 -54.55 -15.64 27.71
C GLY A 17 -54.60 -17.13 28.05
N CYS A 18 -53.55 -17.90 27.74
CA CYS A 18 -53.47 -19.31 28.07
C CYS A 18 -53.31 -19.57 29.58
N LEU A 19 -52.57 -18.73 30.30
CA LEU A 19 -52.39 -18.85 31.76
C LEU A 19 -53.68 -18.53 32.55
N LEU A 20 -54.45 -17.54 32.10
CA LEU A 20 -55.76 -17.22 32.71
C LEU A 20 -56.82 -18.29 32.42
N LEU A 21 -56.83 -18.88 31.22
CA LEU A 21 -57.68 -20.03 30.91
C LEU A 21 -57.28 -21.27 31.72
N PHE A 22 -55.99 -21.49 31.99
CA PHE A 22 -55.52 -22.61 32.81
C PHE A 22 -55.95 -22.48 34.29
N VAL A 23 -55.92 -21.26 34.83
CA VAL A 23 -56.34 -20.98 36.22
C VAL A 23 -57.86 -21.07 36.38
N VAL A 24 -58.65 -20.62 35.39
CA VAL A 24 -60.13 -20.68 35.43
C VAL A 24 -60.66 -22.11 35.17
N VAL A 25 -59.97 -22.90 34.36
CA VAL A 25 -60.30 -24.33 34.13
C VAL A 25 -59.91 -25.20 35.34
N LEU A 26 -58.83 -24.84 36.07
CA LEU A 26 -58.50 -25.53 37.33
C LEU A 26 -59.47 -25.18 38.47
N SER A 27 -59.94 -23.93 38.57
CA SER A 27 -60.83 -23.50 39.66
C SER A 27 -62.25 -24.06 39.55
N THR A 28 -62.70 -24.47 38.35
CA THR A 28 -64.06 -25.01 38.13
C THR A 28 -64.18 -26.53 38.29
N LYS A 29 -63.06 -27.27 38.45
CA LYS A 29 -63.05 -28.72 38.71
C LYS A 29 -62.50 -29.14 40.09
N LEU A 30 -62.26 -28.19 40.98
CA LEU A 30 -61.76 -28.45 42.35
C LEU A 30 -62.83 -28.92 43.36
N ALA A 31 -64.10 -29.06 42.96
CA ALA A 31 -65.18 -29.51 43.83
C ALA A 31 -65.44 -31.04 43.81
N GLN A 32 -64.59 -31.85 43.16
CA GLN A 32 -64.81 -33.30 43.02
C GLN A 32 -63.59 -34.18 43.38
N TRP A 33 -62.59 -33.66 44.10
CA TRP A 33 -61.40 -34.46 44.48
C TRP A 33 -61.43 -34.87 45.97
N PRO A 34 -61.15 -36.16 46.29
CA PRO A 34 -61.11 -36.64 47.67
C PRO A 34 -59.88 -36.13 48.47
N PRO A 35 -59.98 -36.08 49.82
CA PRO A 35 -59.17 -35.22 50.70
C PRO A 35 -57.69 -35.58 50.91
N TYR A 36 -57.14 -36.59 50.23
CA TYR A 36 -55.74 -37.01 50.38
C TYR A 36 -54.78 -36.47 49.30
N MET A 37 -55.23 -35.66 48.33
CA MET A 37 -54.35 -35.00 47.35
C MET A 37 -54.09 -33.50 47.62
N GLY A 38 -54.69 -32.91 48.67
CA GLY A 38 -54.50 -31.49 49.01
C GLY A 38 -53.16 -31.14 49.68
N HIS A 39 -52.56 -32.08 50.43
CA HIS A 39 -51.32 -31.83 51.17
C HIS A 39 -50.06 -31.78 50.29
N ALA A 40 -50.03 -32.49 49.16
CA ALA A 40 -48.85 -32.55 48.29
C ALA A 40 -48.66 -31.26 47.45
N VAL A 41 -49.75 -30.63 47.00
CA VAL A 41 -49.70 -29.40 46.19
C VAL A 41 -49.40 -28.17 47.05
N LEU A 42 -49.91 -28.11 48.28
CA LEU A 42 -49.59 -27.04 49.24
C LEU A 42 -48.15 -27.16 49.78
N SER A 43 -47.62 -28.38 49.98
CA SER A 43 -46.23 -28.59 50.38
C SER A 43 -45.23 -28.23 49.27
N ALA A 44 -45.57 -28.47 48.00
CA ALA A 44 -44.72 -28.09 46.86
C ALA A 44 -44.70 -26.56 46.62
N CYS A 45 -45.83 -25.88 46.80
CA CYS A 45 -45.88 -24.42 46.73
C CYS A 45 -45.22 -23.73 47.94
N ALA A 46 -45.34 -24.30 49.15
CA ALA A 46 -44.66 -23.78 50.34
C ALA A 46 -43.12 -23.97 50.28
N ALA A 47 -42.63 -25.07 49.69
CA ALA A 47 -41.20 -25.29 49.49
C ALA A 47 -40.59 -24.31 48.46
N ILE A 48 -41.30 -24.00 47.36
CA ILE A 48 -40.85 -23.03 46.35
C ILE A 48 -40.86 -21.58 46.86
N ILE A 49 -41.76 -21.24 47.79
CA ILE A 49 -41.80 -19.92 48.44
C ILE A 49 -40.77 -19.84 49.58
N SER A 50 -40.51 -20.94 50.30
CA SER A 50 -39.56 -21.02 51.41
C SER A 50 -38.08 -20.97 51.01
N THR A 51 -37.71 -21.42 49.80
CA THR A 51 -36.30 -21.42 49.35
C THR A 51 -35.86 -20.10 48.69
N ARG A 52 -36.77 -19.12 48.57
CA ARG A 52 -36.45 -17.79 47.99
C ARG A 52 -36.41 -16.65 49.00
N SER A 53 -36.67 -16.91 50.28
CA SER A 53 -36.81 -15.87 51.32
C SER A 53 -35.63 -15.77 52.29
N ASN A 54 -34.46 -16.34 51.98
CA ASN A 54 -33.31 -16.34 52.91
C ASN A 54 -31.98 -15.82 52.35
N ASP A 55 -31.99 -15.05 51.24
CA ASP A 55 -30.83 -14.27 50.79
C ASP A 55 -31.28 -12.81 50.55
N THR A 56 -31.70 -12.12 51.62
CA THR A 56 -32.24 -10.74 51.59
C THR A 56 -31.15 -9.69 51.79
N ARG A 57 -30.04 -9.80 51.05
CA ARG A 57 -29.10 -8.69 50.87
C ARG A 57 -28.83 -8.49 49.39
N SER A 58 -29.13 -7.31 48.85
CA SER A 58 -28.80 -6.99 47.46
C SER A 58 -27.30 -7.13 47.25
N ARG A 59 -26.90 -7.91 46.24
CA ARG A 59 -25.50 -8.18 45.92
C ARG A 59 -24.84 -6.92 45.40
N ALA A 60 -23.72 -6.54 46.01
CA ALA A 60 -22.99 -5.34 45.71
C ALA A 60 -21.56 -5.64 45.25
N ALA A 61 -21.00 -4.75 44.43
CA ALA A 61 -19.60 -4.77 44.03
C ALA A 61 -18.91 -3.47 44.47
N THR A 62 -17.59 -3.50 44.57
CA THR A 62 -16.80 -2.28 44.77
C THR A 62 -15.69 -2.14 43.75
N TYR A 63 -15.35 -0.89 43.45
CA TYR A 63 -14.21 -0.56 42.60
C TYR A 63 -13.31 0.49 43.23
N SER A 64 -12.01 0.16 43.37
CA SER A 64 -10.99 0.99 44.02
C SER A 64 -9.76 1.22 43.14
N ARG A 65 -9.09 2.36 43.31
CA ARG A 65 -7.91 2.74 42.50
C ARG A 65 -6.89 3.55 43.28
N CYS A 66 -5.59 3.32 43.03
CA CYS A 66 -4.49 4.16 43.53
C CYS A 66 -3.66 4.76 42.38
N SER A 67 -3.18 5.99 42.54
CA SER A 67 -2.48 6.76 41.50
C SER A 67 -1.06 7.21 41.86
N SER A 68 -0.52 6.80 43.01
CA SER A 68 0.82 7.19 43.48
C SER A 68 1.62 5.96 43.96
N GLU A 69 2.92 6.00 43.74
CA GLU A 69 3.85 4.88 43.95
C GLU A 69 4.17 4.61 45.43
N HIS A 70 3.96 5.58 46.31
CA HIS A 70 4.16 5.42 47.75
C HIS A 70 2.82 5.13 48.46
N GLN A 71 2.79 4.07 49.27
CA GLN A 71 1.63 3.59 50.07
C GLN A 71 0.46 3.03 49.22
N ARG A 72 0.74 2.01 48.40
CA ARG A 72 -0.19 1.47 47.38
C ARG A 72 -1.30 0.58 47.94
N GLU A 73 -0.97 -0.35 48.84
CA GLU A 73 -1.92 -1.36 49.35
C GLU A 73 -2.86 -0.79 50.43
N GLU A 74 -2.32 -0.01 51.37
CA GLU A 74 -3.10 0.57 52.48
C GLU A 74 -4.26 1.45 51.98
N ARG A 75 -4.02 2.29 50.96
CA ARG A 75 -5.04 3.19 50.41
C ARG A 75 -6.14 2.47 49.61
N ILE A 76 -5.86 1.30 49.03
CA ILE A 76 -6.88 0.49 48.34
C ILE A 76 -7.72 -0.22 49.39
N ARG A 77 -7.08 -0.81 50.41
CA ARG A 77 -7.77 -1.45 51.54
C ARG A 77 -8.67 -0.47 52.28
N ASP A 78 -8.23 0.77 52.52
CA ASP A 78 -9.06 1.80 53.17
C ASP A 78 -10.28 2.19 52.31
N GLN A 79 -10.11 2.34 50.99
CA GLN A 79 -11.23 2.64 50.09
C GLN A 79 -12.26 1.49 50.05
N GLN A 80 -11.78 0.26 49.94
CA GLN A 80 -12.64 -0.92 49.98
C GLN A 80 -13.34 -1.02 51.32
N ARG A 81 -12.63 -0.83 52.44
CA ARG A 81 -13.22 -0.82 53.79
C ARG A 81 -14.37 0.18 53.91
N CYS A 82 -14.18 1.43 53.46
CA CYS A 82 -15.25 2.43 53.48
C CYS A 82 -16.47 1.99 52.64
N CYS A 83 -16.25 1.35 51.49
CA CYS A 83 -17.33 0.82 50.64
C CYS A 83 -18.05 -0.37 51.29
N HIS A 84 -17.32 -1.28 51.94
CA HIS A 84 -17.86 -2.40 52.70
C HIS A 84 -18.70 -1.93 53.89
N ASP A 85 -18.20 -0.97 54.67
CA ASP A 85 -18.93 -0.38 55.79
C ASP A 85 -20.23 0.29 55.31
N ALA A 86 -20.21 0.99 54.17
CA ALA A 86 -21.38 1.62 53.57
C ALA A 86 -22.38 0.61 52.99
N ALA A 87 -21.88 -0.51 52.43
CA ALA A 87 -22.73 -1.59 51.95
C ALA A 87 -23.45 -2.30 53.09
N GLN A 88 -22.74 -2.65 54.17
CA GLN A 88 -23.32 -3.27 55.36
C GLN A 88 -24.40 -2.39 56.00
N LYS A 89 -24.16 -1.08 56.12
CA LYS A 89 -25.14 -0.12 56.64
C LYS A 89 -26.42 -0.05 55.80
N ASN A 90 -26.31 -0.24 54.49
CA ASN A 90 -27.44 -0.22 53.57
C ASN A 90 -28.08 -1.61 53.37
N GLY A 91 -27.66 -2.63 54.13
CA GLY A 91 -28.17 -4.00 54.00
C GLY A 91 -27.72 -4.71 52.72
N HIS A 92 -26.65 -4.26 52.09
CA HIS A 92 -26.06 -4.86 50.91
C HIS A 92 -24.81 -5.67 51.28
N GLU A 93 -24.49 -6.68 50.47
CA GLU A 93 -23.33 -7.55 50.70
C GLU A 93 -22.36 -7.49 49.53
N ILE A 94 -21.08 -7.19 49.81
CA ILE A 94 -20.01 -7.18 48.81
C ILE A 94 -19.20 -8.47 48.96
N LEU A 95 -19.32 -9.37 47.99
CA LEU A 95 -18.56 -10.63 47.98
C LEU A 95 -17.08 -10.39 47.66
N PRO A 96 -16.16 -11.24 48.15
CA PRO A 96 -14.73 -11.16 47.85
C PRO A 96 -14.42 -11.03 46.35
N ASP A 97 -15.10 -11.80 45.52
CA ASP A 97 -14.92 -11.87 44.06
C ASP A 97 -15.45 -10.63 43.32
N LEU A 98 -16.23 -9.77 44.01
CA LEU A 98 -16.79 -8.52 43.50
C LEU A 98 -16.01 -7.27 43.99
N ASN A 99 -14.80 -7.48 44.53
CA ASN A 99 -13.84 -6.42 44.82
C ASN A 99 -12.93 -6.18 43.61
N PHE A 100 -13.31 -5.23 42.76
CA PHE A 100 -12.50 -4.84 41.62
C PHE A 100 -11.51 -3.75 42.02
N PHE A 101 -10.28 -3.82 41.53
CA PHE A 101 -9.28 -2.79 41.79
C PHE A 101 -8.30 -2.66 40.63
N ASP A 102 -7.74 -1.46 40.47
CA ASP A 102 -6.68 -1.17 39.49
C ASP A 102 -5.45 -0.59 40.20
N GLU A 103 -4.30 -1.24 40.00
CA GLU A 103 -3.03 -0.87 40.60
C GLU A 103 -2.13 -0.09 39.62
N ALA A 104 -1.74 1.15 39.97
CA ALA A 104 -0.87 2.03 39.17
C ALA A 104 -1.28 2.26 37.71
N VAL A 105 -2.58 2.47 37.46
CA VAL A 105 -3.07 2.89 36.14
C VAL A 105 -3.47 4.37 36.14
N SER A 106 -2.86 5.15 35.23
CA SER A 106 -3.21 6.56 35.01
C SER A 106 -4.70 6.68 34.68
N GLY A 107 -5.40 7.57 35.40
CA GLY A 107 -6.85 7.79 35.30
C GLY A 107 -7.34 8.38 33.96
N THR A 108 -6.45 8.50 32.97
CA THR A 108 -6.71 8.95 31.60
C THR A 108 -6.65 7.83 30.55
N LYS A 109 -6.17 6.62 30.88
CA LYS A 109 -6.22 5.46 29.97
C LYS A 109 -7.60 4.81 30.03
N SER A 110 -8.17 4.47 28.87
CA SER A 110 -9.47 3.81 28.71
C SER A 110 -9.41 2.30 28.90
N ASP A 111 -8.24 1.69 28.73
CA ASP A 111 -8.03 0.25 28.88
C ASP A 111 -7.44 -0.04 30.27
N ARG A 112 -8.25 -0.64 31.16
CA ARG A 112 -7.86 -0.98 32.53
C ARG A 112 -8.48 -2.30 32.93
N GLU A 113 -7.67 -3.21 33.43
CA GLU A 113 -8.07 -4.60 33.69
C GLU A 113 -9.15 -4.69 34.77
N GLY A 114 -9.02 -3.96 35.89
CA GLY A 114 -10.00 -3.96 36.97
C GLY A 114 -11.33 -3.29 36.59
N LEU A 115 -11.28 -2.15 35.91
CA LEU A 115 -12.48 -1.49 35.39
C LEU A 115 -13.17 -2.32 34.28
N ASN A 116 -12.41 -2.97 33.40
CA ASN A 116 -12.96 -3.85 32.38
C ASN A 116 -13.63 -5.08 33.00
N ALA A 117 -13.01 -5.67 34.04
CA ALA A 117 -13.59 -6.77 34.81
C ALA A 117 -14.89 -6.35 35.51
N LEU A 118 -14.93 -5.17 36.13
CA LEU A 118 -16.14 -4.59 36.71
C LEU A 118 -17.25 -4.43 35.65
N LEU A 119 -16.92 -3.89 34.47
CA LEU A 119 -17.90 -3.67 33.40
C LEU A 119 -18.41 -4.99 32.81
N ALA A 120 -17.57 -6.00 32.72
CA ALA A 120 -17.98 -7.33 32.29
C ALA A 120 -18.92 -7.98 33.32
N ALA A 121 -18.60 -7.88 34.62
CA ALA A 121 -19.48 -8.34 35.69
C ALA A 121 -20.81 -7.56 35.76
N ALA A 122 -20.76 -6.25 35.49
CA ALA A 122 -21.95 -5.43 35.34
C ALA A 122 -22.83 -5.87 34.16
N GLU A 123 -22.23 -6.16 33.01
CA GLU A 123 -22.95 -6.60 31.79
C GLU A 123 -23.71 -7.91 32.02
N ARG A 124 -23.17 -8.77 32.86
CA ARG A 124 -23.76 -10.06 33.22
C ARG A 124 -24.68 -10.01 34.44
N ARG A 125 -24.84 -8.82 35.03
CA ARG A 125 -25.67 -8.56 36.22
C ARG A 125 -25.27 -9.42 37.42
N GLU A 126 -23.97 -9.51 37.66
CA GLU A 126 -23.41 -10.24 38.81
C GLU A 126 -23.68 -9.55 40.16
N PHE A 127 -24.01 -8.26 40.10
CA PHE A 127 -24.36 -7.43 41.24
C PHE A 127 -25.40 -6.40 40.81
N GLU A 128 -26.19 -5.92 41.78
CA GLU A 128 -27.24 -4.93 41.59
C GLU A 128 -26.77 -3.52 42.00
N VAL A 129 -25.78 -3.44 42.90
CA VAL A 129 -25.31 -2.18 43.47
C VAL A 129 -23.80 -2.03 43.34
N LEU A 130 -23.33 -0.93 42.77
CA LEU A 130 -21.92 -0.57 42.69
C LEU A 130 -21.56 0.47 43.75
N TYR A 131 -20.67 0.11 44.67
CA TYR A 131 -20.07 1.02 45.62
C TYR A 131 -18.71 1.51 45.14
N VAL A 132 -18.59 2.82 44.97
CA VAL A 132 -17.29 3.46 44.75
C VAL A 132 -17.01 4.43 45.87
N HIS A 133 -15.75 4.51 46.31
CA HIS A 133 -15.40 5.49 47.34
C HIS A 133 -15.67 6.92 46.86
N SER A 134 -15.37 7.22 45.59
CA SER A 134 -15.68 8.48 44.90
C SER A 134 -15.86 8.21 43.40
N LEU A 135 -16.70 8.98 42.70
CA LEU A 135 -16.84 8.90 41.24
C LEU A 135 -15.51 9.14 40.48
N SER A 136 -14.57 9.86 41.09
CA SER A 136 -13.20 10.06 40.57
C SER A 136 -12.36 8.77 40.47
N ARG A 137 -12.80 7.69 41.13
CA ARG A 137 -12.16 6.38 41.05
C ARG A 137 -12.40 5.72 39.70
N LEU A 138 -13.63 5.81 39.17
CA LEU A 138 -14.01 5.30 37.85
C LEU A 138 -13.17 5.96 36.74
N SER A 139 -13.09 7.28 36.72
CA SER A 139 -12.25 8.02 35.76
C SER A 139 -11.91 9.42 36.29
N ARG A 140 -10.75 9.96 35.84
CA ARG A 140 -10.40 11.39 36.04
C ARG A 140 -10.99 12.29 34.97
N ASP A 141 -11.34 11.75 33.81
CA ASP A 141 -12.10 12.42 32.76
C ASP A 141 -13.59 12.30 33.09
N LEU A 142 -14.27 13.43 33.30
CA LEU A 142 -15.67 13.42 33.63
C LEU A 142 -16.54 12.93 32.48
N LEU A 143 -16.20 13.20 31.21
CA LEU A 143 -17.00 12.73 30.07
C LEU A 143 -17.04 11.20 30.05
N LEU A 144 -15.88 10.58 30.30
CA LEU A 144 -15.78 9.13 30.47
C LEU A 144 -16.57 8.65 31.68
N THR A 145 -16.47 9.33 32.84
CA THR A 145 -17.26 9.01 34.03
C THR A 145 -18.76 9.07 33.74
N LEU A 146 -19.27 10.11 33.09
CA LEU A 146 -20.69 10.26 32.76
C LEU A 146 -21.18 9.18 31.80
N THR A 147 -20.36 8.82 30.81
CA THR A 147 -20.68 7.74 29.88
C THR A 147 -20.71 6.39 30.59
N LEU A 148 -19.78 6.13 31.50
CA LEU A 148 -19.75 4.92 32.32
C LEU A 148 -20.96 4.86 33.25
N LEU A 149 -21.29 5.96 33.93
CA LEU A 149 -22.45 6.04 34.83
C LEU A 149 -23.76 5.79 34.07
N ARG A 150 -23.98 6.45 32.93
CA ARG A 150 -25.16 6.19 32.08
C ARG A 150 -25.20 4.75 31.57
N ARG A 151 -24.05 4.17 31.23
CA ARG A 151 -23.97 2.77 30.79
C ARG A 151 -24.35 1.81 31.92
N LEU A 152 -23.79 2.00 33.11
CA LEU A 152 -24.07 1.17 34.29
C LEU A 152 -25.55 1.29 34.72
N ASP A 153 -26.07 2.51 34.78
CA ASP A 153 -27.43 2.80 35.24
C ASP A 153 -28.50 2.46 34.17
N GLN A 154 -28.39 2.99 32.95
CA GLN A 154 -29.46 2.87 31.94
C GLN A 154 -29.41 1.58 31.13
N ARG A 155 -28.21 1.03 30.88
CA ARG A 155 -28.05 -0.18 30.07
C ARG A 155 -27.93 -1.44 30.93
N TYR A 156 -27.24 -1.36 32.05
CA TYR A 156 -27.06 -2.50 32.95
C TYR A 156 -28.01 -2.49 34.15
N HIS A 157 -28.72 -1.39 34.41
CA HIS A 157 -29.68 -1.24 35.53
C HIS A 157 -29.04 -1.49 36.90
N ILE A 158 -27.80 -1.02 37.06
CA ILE A 158 -27.03 -1.15 38.30
C ILE A 158 -27.15 0.15 39.07
N ARG A 159 -27.54 0.06 40.35
CA ARG A 159 -27.58 1.20 41.26
C ARG A 159 -26.17 1.60 41.64
N ILE A 160 -25.83 2.88 41.54
CA ILE A 160 -24.46 3.36 41.77
C ILE A 160 -24.46 4.24 43.02
N ILE A 161 -23.61 3.87 43.99
CA ILE A 161 -23.47 4.58 45.26
C ILE A 161 -22.02 5.08 45.41
N SER A 162 -21.88 6.41 45.52
CA SER A 162 -20.60 7.08 45.79
C SER A 162 -20.51 7.45 47.27
N VAL A 163 -19.62 6.80 48.01
CA VAL A 163 -19.56 6.91 49.50
C VAL A 163 -19.12 8.29 49.96
N SER A 164 -18.05 8.86 49.37
CA SER A 164 -17.52 10.16 49.79
C SER A 164 -18.42 11.32 49.41
N GLU A 165 -19.17 11.17 48.31
CA GLU A 165 -20.00 12.22 47.77
C GLU A 165 -21.46 12.11 48.28
N GLY A 166 -21.86 10.94 48.80
CA GLY A 166 -23.22 10.67 49.27
C GLY A 166 -24.22 10.49 48.13
N LEU A 167 -23.74 10.12 46.92
CA LEU A 167 -24.59 10.04 45.73
C LEU A 167 -25.15 8.65 45.58
N ASP A 168 -26.39 8.57 45.11
CA ASP A 168 -27.09 7.33 44.88
C ASP A 168 -27.94 7.45 43.62
N SER A 169 -27.76 6.53 42.68
CA SER A 169 -28.48 6.57 41.41
C SER A 169 -29.98 6.28 41.52
N ASN A 170 -30.44 5.77 42.65
CA ASN A 170 -31.85 5.56 42.93
C ASN A 170 -32.57 6.82 43.47
N GLN A 171 -31.84 7.92 43.71
CA GLN A 171 -32.44 9.19 44.12
C GLN A 171 -32.87 10.01 42.90
N ASP A 172 -34.02 10.68 42.98
CA ASP A 172 -34.54 11.55 41.90
C ASP A 172 -33.55 12.67 41.49
N SER A 173 -32.68 13.09 42.41
CA SER A 173 -31.64 14.11 42.20
C SER A 173 -30.43 13.62 41.40
N TRP A 174 -30.27 12.31 41.17
CA TRP A 174 -29.12 11.71 40.47
C TRP A 174 -28.90 12.28 39.07
N ASN A 175 -29.96 12.33 38.26
CA ASN A 175 -29.91 12.83 36.89
C ASN A 175 -29.53 14.32 36.85
N MET A 176 -30.06 15.11 37.80
CA MET A 176 -29.74 16.53 37.94
C MET A 176 -28.26 16.72 38.30
N MET A 177 -27.74 15.92 39.23
CA MET A 177 -26.37 16.02 39.71
C MET A 177 -25.32 15.55 38.70
N ILE A 178 -25.61 14.48 37.95
CA ILE A 178 -24.82 14.06 36.79
C ILE A 178 -24.74 15.20 35.77
N THR A 179 -25.86 15.86 35.51
CA THR A 179 -25.95 16.98 34.55
C THR A 179 -25.16 18.20 35.03
N PHE A 180 -25.32 18.60 36.30
CA PHE A 180 -24.54 19.69 36.90
C PHE A 180 -23.04 19.42 36.89
N ARG A 181 -22.61 18.20 37.22
CA ARG A 181 -21.20 17.83 37.13
C ARG A 181 -20.69 17.96 35.70
N GLY A 182 -21.47 17.49 34.72
CA GLY A 182 -21.16 17.65 33.30
C GLY A 182 -20.90 19.11 32.92
N LEU A 183 -21.79 20.02 33.36
CA LEU A 183 -21.65 21.46 33.17
C LEU A 183 -20.37 22.02 33.83
N PHE A 184 -20.10 21.67 35.09
CA PHE A 184 -18.90 22.15 35.79
C PHE A 184 -17.59 21.67 35.15
N HIS A 185 -17.57 20.48 34.54
CA HIS A 185 -16.39 20.03 33.83
C HIS A 185 -16.21 20.71 32.49
N GLU A 186 -17.29 20.98 31.75
CA GLU A 186 -17.21 21.79 30.54
C GLU A 186 -16.68 23.19 30.87
N GLN A 187 -17.19 23.79 31.96
CA GLN A 187 -16.66 25.05 32.49
C GLN A 187 -15.18 24.94 32.90
N TYR A 188 -14.79 23.89 33.63
CA TYR A 188 -13.39 23.67 34.03
C TYR A 188 -12.46 23.50 32.84
N LEU A 189 -12.89 22.78 31.79
CA LEU A 189 -12.10 22.63 30.57
C LEU A 189 -11.94 23.96 29.85
N GLU A 190 -12.97 24.79 29.82
CA GLU A 190 -12.90 26.13 29.23
C GLU A 190 -12.01 27.06 30.07
N GLU A 191 -12.14 27.05 31.39
CA GLU A 191 -11.25 27.78 32.31
C GLU A 191 -9.79 27.33 32.17
N LEU A 192 -9.54 26.02 32.07
CA LEU A 192 -8.22 25.46 31.84
C LEU A 192 -7.65 25.93 30.51
N ARG A 193 -8.46 25.91 29.44
CA ARG A 193 -8.07 26.41 28.11
C ARG A 193 -7.70 27.89 28.17
N VAL A 194 -8.51 28.71 28.83
CA VAL A 194 -8.25 30.15 29.03
C VAL A 194 -6.98 30.36 29.86
N ASN A 195 -6.79 29.62 30.94
CA ASN A 195 -5.62 29.75 31.81
C ASN A 195 -4.32 29.30 31.12
N VAL A 196 -4.36 28.22 30.35
CA VAL A 196 -3.22 27.77 29.53
C VAL A 196 -2.88 28.80 28.46
N LEU A 197 -3.90 29.33 27.77
CA LEU A 197 -3.72 30.38 26.77
C LEU A 197 -3.12 31.65 27.38
N ARG A 198 -3.65 32.10 28.52
CA ARG A 198 -3.14 33.25 29.28
C ARG A 198 -1.69 33.01 29.75
N GLY A 199 -1.39 31.80 30.22
CA GLY A 199 -0.02 31.43 30.61
C GLY A 199 0.96 31.52 29.43
N HIS A 200 0.57 31.01 28.27
CA HIS A 200 1.34 31.15 27.03
C HIS A 200 1.47 32.60 26.57
N GLU A 201 0.40 33.39 26.67
CA GLU A 201 0.40 34.81 26.33
C GLU A 201 1.37 35.60 27.22
N GLY A 202 1.43 35.31 28.52
CA GLY A 202 2.41 35.92 29.44
C GLY A 202 3.86 35.60 29.03
N VAL A 203 4.17 34.33 28.76
CA VAL A 203 5.51 33.91 28.31
C VAL A 203 5.88 34.60 26.98
N LEU A 204 4.92 34.74 26.08
CA LEU A 204 5.10 35.41 24.79
C LEU A 204 5.28 36.93 24.93
N GLN A 205 4.56 37.59 25.85
CA GLN A 205 4.72 39.02 26.18
C GLN A 205 6.10 39.31 26.78
N GLU A 206 6.63 38.38 27.58
CA GLU A 206 8.00 38.45 28.11
C GLU A 206 9.09 38.15 27.04
N GLY A 207 8.70 37.80 25.81
CA GLY A 207 9.63 37.55 24.71
C GLY A 207 10.24 36.15 24.70
N TYR A 208 9.74 35.22 25.52
CA TYR A 208 10.22 33.84 25.58
C TYR A 208 9.50 32.93 24.56
N PRO A 209 10.16 31.83 24.12
CA PRO A 209 9.60 30.83 23.23
C PRO A 209 8.33 30.17 23.77
N VAL A 210 7.28 30.17 22.96
CA VAL A 210 6.09 29.34 23.15
C VAL A 210 6.02 28.32 22.01
N GLY A 211 6.59 27.15 22.26
CA GLY A 211 6.67 26.06 21.29
C GLY A 211 8.05 25.91 20.65
N ASP A 212 8.08 25.20 19.53
CA ASP A 212 9.30 24.74 18.90
C ASP A 212 9.84 25.72 17.83
N TRP A 213 11.15 25.70 17.60
CA TRP A 213 11.82 26.54 16.59
C TRP A 213 11.76 25.91 15.19
N CYS A 214 12.14 26.66 14.16
CA CYS A 214 12.27 26.13 12.80
C CYS A 214 13.72 25.94 12.40
N PHE A 215 13.96 25.16 11.34
CA PHE A 215 15.29 25.01 10.74
C PHE A 215 16.02 26.36 10.57
N GLY A 216 17.32 26.40 10.85
CA GLY A 216 18.09 27.65 10.91
C GLY A 216 18.20 28.27 12.31
N TYR A 217 17.37 27.82 13.26
CA TYR A 217 17.36 28.30 14.64
C TYR A 217 17.60 27.16 15.64
N GLY A 218 17.89 27.53 16.88
CA GLY A 218 17.98 26.66 18.05
C GLY A 218 17.32 27.30 19.26
N SER A 219 17.47 26.67 20.42
CA SER A 219 17.15 27.30 21.70
C SER A 219 18.20 27.00 22.76
N GLU A 220 18.41 27.96 23.66
CA GLU A 220 19.32 27.83 24.80
C GLU A 220 18.60 28.16 26.11
N PRO A 221 18.96 27.52 27.24
CA PRO A 221 18.40 27.89 28.53
C PRO A 221 18.93 29.25 29.00
N VAL A 222 18.07 30.08 29.57
CA VAL A 222 18.43 31.36 30.18
C VAL A 222 18.77 31.12 31.66
N PRO A 223 20.05 31.23 32.07
CA PRO A 223 20.46 30.99 33.46
C PRO A 223 19.75 31.95 34.42
N GLY A 224 19.34 31.47 35.59
CA GLY A 224 18.69 32.29 36.63
C GLY A 224 17.19 32.58 36.41
N SER A 225 16.58 32.04 35.35
CA SER A 225 15.13 32.18 35.08
C SER A 225 14.27 31.07 35.71
N GLU A 226 14.88 30.25 36.56
CA GLU A 226 14.26 29.11 37.24
C GLU A 226 13.24 29.58 38.29
N GLN A 227 11.96 29.31 38.04
CA GLN A 227 10.92 29.49 39.05
C GLN A 227 10.80 28.23 39.90
N SER A 228 11.26 28.28 41.15
CA SER A 228 11.10 27.18 42.10
C SER A 228 9.62 27.03 42.45
N ARG A 229 9.05 25.86 42.18
CA ARG A 229 7.70 25.48 42.62
C ARG A 229 7.83 24.28 43.57
N PRO A 230 7.13 24.27 44.72
CA PRO A 230 7.16 23.13 45.64
C PRO A 230 6.78 21.84 44.90
N GLY A 231 7.65 20.81 44.95
CA GLY A 231 7.39 19.49 44.37
C GLY A 231 7.64 19.34 42.85
N ARG A 232 8.22 20.34 42.16
CA ARG A 232 8.61 20.20 40.74
C ARG A 232 10.00 20.80 40.51
N GLN A 233 10.90 20.03 39.87
CA GLN A 233 12.19 20.55 39.43
C GLN A 233 11.98 21.80 38.57
N SER A 234 12.61 22.91 38.98
CA SER A 234 12.54 24.14 38.22
C SER A 234 13.29 23.95 36.89
N LYS A 235 12.66 24.32 35.78
CA LYS A 235 13.32 24.35 34.48
C LYS A 235 13.55 25.81 34.10
N PRO A 236 14.74 26.16 33.58
CA PRO A 236 14.98 27.49 33.08
C PRO A 236 14.07 27.78 31.89
N LYS A 237 13.73 29.06 31.70
CA LYS A 237 13.13 29.55 30.46
C LYS A 237 14.13 29.38 29.32
N MET A 238 13.65 29.12 28.11
CA MET A 238 14.50 29.00 26.93
C MET A 238 14.53 30.34 26.17
N ARG A 239 15.53 30.58 25.33
CA ARG A 239 15.58 31.69 24.36
C ARG A 239 15.90 31.16 22.98
N TYR A 240 15.33 31.77 21.94
CA TYR A 240 15.68 31.44 20.56
C TYR A 240 17.08 31.97 20.21
N ILE A 241 17.85 31.16 19.50
CA ILE A 241 19.17 31.52 18.96
C ILE A 241 19.24 31.16 17.47
N ILE A 242 20.10 31.85 16.72
CA ILE A 242 20.43 31.44 15.36
C ILE A 242 21.44 30.30 15.44
N ASN A 243 21.18 29.20 14.74
CA ASN A 243 22.16 28.13 14.60
C ASN A 243 22.93 28.37 13.29
N GLU A 244 24.20 28.76 13.39
CA GLU A 244 24.99 29.17 12.22
C GLU A 244 25.19 28.07 11.18
N GLU A 245 25.33 26.80 11.60
CA GLU A 245 25.47 25.69 10.66
C GLU A 245 24.22 25.53 9.78
N THR A 246 23.04 25.57 10.40
CA THR A 246 21.77 25.39 9.69
C THR A 246 21.26 26.67 9.02
N SER A 247 21.61 27.85 9.53
CA SER A 247 21.20 29.15 8.98
C SER A 247 21.86 29.41 7.62
N GLU A 248 23.10 28.96 7.44
CA GLU A 248 23.82 29.02 6.15
C GLU A 248 23.06 28.29 5.03
N TRP A 249 22.47 27.13 5.33
CA TRP A 249 21.63 26.42 4.37
C TRP A 249 20.38 27.20 4.00
N VAL A 250 19.75 27.89 4.95
CA VAL A 250 18.62 28.79 4.67
C VAL A 250 19.07 29.91 3.73
N ARG A 251 20.19 30.57 4.01
CA ARG A 251 20.76 31.63 3.15
C ARG A 251 21.01 31.13 1.73
N ARG A 252 21.62 29.95 1.58
CA ARG A 252 21.85 29.28 0.28
C ARG A 252 20.56 28.99 -0.46
N VAL A 253 19.54 28.46 0.21
CA VAL A 253 18.23 28.16 -0.42
C VAL A 253 17.58 29.44 -0.95
N PHE A 254 17.56 30.52 -0.17
CA PHE A 254 17.04 31.82 -0.63
C PHE A 254 17.86 32.39 -1.79
N HIS A 255 19.19 32.28 -1.74
CA HIS A 255 20.08 32.71 -2.83
C HIS A 255 19.82 31.93 -4.13
N TRP A 256 19.80 30.59 -4.07
CA TRP A 256 19.53 29.73 -5.22
C TRP A 256 18.15 29.97 -5.84
N PHE A 257 17.14 30.22 -5.00
CA PHE A 257 15.79 30.44 -5.48
C PHE A 257 15.60 31.84 -6.07
N VAL A 258 16.02 32.89 -5.34
CA VAL A 258 15.77 34.27 -5.73
C VAL A 258 16.83 34.79 -6.69
N MET A 259 18.12 34.63 -6.39
CA MET A 259 19.21 35.21 -7.20
C MET A 259 19.47 34.36 -8.45
N GLU A 260 19.64 33.05 -8.28
CA GLU A 260 19.96 32.15 -9.40
C GLU A 260 18.72 31.63 -10.16
N ARG A 261 17.50 31.98 -9.70
CA ARG A 261 16.23 31.55 -10.31
C ARG A 261 16.11 30.02 -10.50
N ARG A 262 16.74 29.22 -9.63
CA ARG A 262 16.65 27.75 -9.68
C ARG A 262 15.24 27.30 -9.30
N SER A 263 14.77 26.23 -9.96
CA SER A 263 13.49 25.62 -9.61
C SER A 263 13.56 24.94 -8.23
N VAL A 264 12.44 24.89 -7.49
CA VAL A 264 12.35 24.20 -6.19
C VAL A 264 12.82 22.74 -6.30
N ARG A 265 12.54 22.08 -7.43
CA ARG A 265 12.99 20.71 -7.69
C ARG A 265 14.52 20.60 -7.79
N SER A 266 15.14 21.54 -8.51
CA SER A 266 16.60 21.62 -8.62
C SER A 266 17.24 21.85 -7.25
N ILE A 267 16.68 22.78 -6.45
CA ILE A 267 17.13 23.05 -5.09
C ILE A 267 17.03 21.81 -4.19
N VAL A 268 15.92 21.08 -4.23
CA VAL A 268 15.77 19.82 -3.46
C VAL A 268 16.80 18.78 -3.87
N SER A 269 17.01 18.61 -5.19
CA SER A 269 18.01 17.67 -5.70
C SER A 269 19.41 18.04 -5.23
N GLU A 270 19.74 19.32 -5.23
CA GLU A 270 21.02 19.85 -4.75
C GLU A 270 21.20 19.63 -3.25
N LEU A 271 20.18 19.94 -2.44
CA LEU A 271 20.20 19.72 -0.98
C LEU A 271 20.38 18.25 -0.60
N ASN A 272 19.71 17.35 -1.33
CA ASN A 272 19.85 15.90 -1.13
C ASN A 272 21.24 15.42 -1.56
N ARG A 273 21.76 15.92 -2.69
CA ARG A 273 23.11 15.61 -3.17
C ARG A 273 24.20 16.02 -2.17
N LEU A 274 24.03 17.17 -1.55
CA LEU A 274 24.97 17.71 -0.56
C LEU A 274 24.76 17.19 0.86
N ASN A 275 23.79 16.29 1.08
CA ASN A 275 23.41 15.77 2.40
C ASN A 275 23.15 16.88 3.44
N ALA A 276 22.44 17.94 3.04
CA ALA A 276 22.16 19.05 3.93
C ALA A 276 21.36 18.61 5.19
N PRO A 277 21.70 19.12 6.39
CA PRO A 277 20.97 18.83 7.62
C PRO A 277 19.50 19.26 7.48
N LYS A 278 18.59 18.67 8.26
CA LYS A 278 17.15 18.94 8.20
C LYS A 278 16.61 19.44 9.53
N ASP A 279 15.38 19.97 9.47
CA ASP A 279 14.60 20.32 10.64
C ASP A 279 14.42 19.09 11.54
N HIS A 280 14.65 19.25 12.84
CA HIS A 280 14.52 18.18 13.83
C HIS A 280 13.09 17.64 13.93
N ARG A 281 12.09 18.38 13.41
CA ARG A 281 10.68 17.95 13.33
C ARG A 281 10.38 17.08 12.10
N SER A 282 11.36 16.89 11.20
CA SER A 282 11.16 16.09 10.00
C SER A 282 11.43 14.61 10.25
N ASN A 283 10.40 13.79 10.15
CA ASN A 283 10.53 12.32 10.21
C ASN A 283 11.08 11.70 8.91
N GLN A 284 11.34 12.49 7.87
CA GLN A 284 11.80 11.98 6.57
C GLN A 284 13.32 12.05 6.43
N SER A 285 13.90 11.03 5.80
CA SER A 285 15.34 10.91 5.55
C SER A 285 15.87 11.86 4.47
N GLN A 286 15.02 12.46 3.63
CA GLN A 286 15.45 13.31 2.49
C GLN A 286 14.67 14.64 2.45
N TRP A 287 15.25 15.66 1.82
CA TRP A 287 14.56 16.91 1.48
C TRP A 287 13.49 16.67 0.43
N HIS A 288 12.40 17.43 0.54
CA HIS A 288 11.27 17.37 -0.39
C HIS A 288 10.73 18.78 -0.64
N HIS A 289 10.04 18.98 -1.77
CA HIS A 289 9.61 20.30 -2.24
C HIS A 289 8.77 21.07 -1.20
N VAL A 290 7.91 20.38 -0.45
CA VAL A 290 7.06 21.00 0.59
C VAL A 290 7.89 21.68 1.69
N LEU A 291 9.01 21.06 2.09
CA LEU A 291 9.88 21.64 3.14
C LEU A 291 10.54 22.92 2.64
N VAL A 292 11.04 22.92 1.40
CA VAL A 292 11.65 24.09 0.77
C VAL A 292 10.62 25.19 0.55
N THR A 293 9.42 24.86 0.03
CA THR A 293 8.35 25.85 -0.14
C THR A 293 7.88 26.46 1.19
N ARG A 294 7.78 25.64 2.25
CA ARG A 294 7.45 26.13 3.60
C ARG A 294 8.54 27.03 4.16
N MET A 295 9.81 26.69 3.91
CA MET A 295 10.95 27.53 4.29
C MET A 295 10.88 28.90 3.60
N LEU A 296 10.66 28.95 2.29
CA LEU A 296 10.60 30.19 1.51
C LEU A 296 9.43 31.13 1.90
N ARG A 297 8.39 30.62 2.56
CA ARG A 297 7.24 31.42 3.05
C ARG A 297 7.29 31.74 4.55
N ASN A 298 8.30 31.26 5.28
CA ASN A 298 8.33 31.38 6.73
C ASN A 298 8.84 32.75 7.19
N ALA A 299 7.94 33.61 7.66
CA ALA A 299 8.26 34.97 8.13
C ALA A 299 9.24 35.03 9.32
N LYS A 300 9.47 33.90 10.00
CA LYS A 300 10.46 33.82 11.09
C LYS A 300 11.87 34.23 10.65
N TYR A 301 12.22 33.97 9.39
CA TYR A 301 13.55 34.29 8.83
C TYR A 301 13.85 35.79 8.72
N ILE A 302 12.82 36.64 8.71
CA ILE A 302 12.97 38.11 8.74
C ILE A 302 12.84 38.71 10.15
N GLY A 303 12.70 37.86 11.16
CA GLY A 303 12.50 38.26 12.56
C GLY A 303 11.04 38.43 12.96
N ILE A 304 10.06 37.99 12.16
CA ILE A 304 8.62 38.06 12.50
C ILE A 304 8.14 36.68 12.95
N TRP A 305 7.73 36.57 14.21
CA TRP A 305 7.37 35.31 14.85
C TRP A 305 5.88 35.31 15.21
N PRO A 306 5.01 34.89 14.28
CA PRO A 306 3.59 34.74 14.58
C PRO A 306 3.37 33.49 15.45
N TRP A 307 2.55 33.64 16.49
CA TRP A 307 2.08 32.53 17.32
C TRP A 307 0.57 32.37 17.23
N GLY A 308 0.08 31.14 17.36
CA GLY A 308 -1.36 30.87 17.39
C GLY A 308 -2.07 30.96 16.04
N GLN A 309 -1.38 30.83 14.90
CA GLN A 309 -2.02 30.90 13.57
C GLN A 309 -3.11 29.83 13.32
N SER A 310 -3.09 28.72 14.05
CA SER A 310 -4.13 27.70 14.00
C SER A 310 -4.61 27.28 15.39
N ARG A 311 -5.84 26.78 15.46
CA ARG A 311 -6.43 26.18 16.66
C ARG A 311 -6.87 24.75 16.37
N ASN A 312 -6.72 23.88 17.35
CA ASN A 312 -7.24 22.53 17.28
C ASN A 312 -8.73 22.58 17.63
N VAL A 313 -9.58 22.11 16.71
CA VAL A 313 -11.03 21.99 16.89
C VAL A 313 -11.39 20.52 16.85
N ARG A 314 -12.13 20.08 17.86
CA ARG A 314 -12.64 18.71 17.93
C ARG A 314 -14.03 18.69 17.29
N ASP A 315 -14.19 17.81 16.31
CA ASP A 315 -15.46 17.55 15.67
C ASP A 315 -16.42 16.90 16.69
N PRO A 316 -17.61 17.49 16.93
CA PRO A 316 -18.57 16.97 17.91
C PRO A 316 -19.13 15.58 17.56
N GLU A 317 -19.23 15.22 16.28
CA GLU A 317 -19.91 14.00 15.84
C GLU A 317 -18.99 12.79 15.79
N ASN A 318 -17.77 12.97 15.29
CA ASN A 318 -16.82 11.87 15.11
C ASN A 318 -15.63 11.91 16.08
N GLY A 319 -15.53 12.98 16.90
CA GLY A 319 -14.49 13.16 17.90
C GLY A 319 -13.09 13.43 17.34
N LYS A 320 -12.92 13.56 16.02
CA LYS A 320 -11.63 13.82 15.36
C LYS A 320 -11.22 15.27 15.59
N VAL A 321 -9.94 15.47 15.85
CA VAL A 321 -9.35 16.80 15.98
C VAL A 321 -8.81 17.23 14.63
N HIS A 322 -9.26 18.39 14.14
CA HIS A 322 -8.71 19.04 12.96
C HIS A 322 -8.14 20.42 13.34
N GLN A 323 -7.25 20.94 12.50
CA GLN A 323 -6.71 22.28 12.68
C GLN A 323 -7.49 23.28 11.84
N GLU A 324 -7.99 24.31 12.49
CA GLU A 324 -8.64 25.44 11.84
C GLU A 324 -7.70 26.65 11.90
N ALA A 325 -7.59 27.39 10.79
CA ALA A 325 -6.79 28.62 10.74
C ALA A 325 -7.51 29.75 11.49
N ARG A 326 -6.76 30.55 12.26
CA ARG A 326 -7.26 31.79 12.86
C ARG A 326 -7.20 32.95 11.88
N SER A 327 -8.04 33.96 12.06
CA SER A 327 -7.98 35.19 11.28
C SER A 327 -6.67 35.95 11.56
N LYS A 328 -6.28 36.83 10.63
CA LYS A 328 -5.03 37.60 10.75
C LYS A 328 -5.04 38.48 11.99
N GLU A 329 -6.16 39.17 12.22
CA GLU A 329 -6.36 40.09 13.34
C GLU A 329 -6.24 39.36 14.68
N GLU A 330 -6.69 38.10 14.75
CA GLU A 330 -6.67 37.32 15.99
C GLU A 330 -5.25 36.90 16.40
N TYR A 331 -4.38 36.53 15.46
CA TYR A 331 -3.00 36.12 15.79
C TYR A 331 -1.99 37.28 15.78
N GLU A 332 -2.35 38.44 15.22
CA GLU A 332 -1.46 39.62 15.16
C GLU A 332 -1.08 40.11 16.56
N LYS A 333 -2.00 40.07 17.54
CA LYS A 333 -1.71 40.36 18.96
C LYS A 333 -0.62 39.47 19.58
N TRP A 334 -0.46 38.26 19.04
CA TRP A 334 0.55 37.29 19.45
C TRP A 334 1.76 37.25 18.54
N THR A 335 1.84 38.16 17.57
CA THR A 335 3.04 38.27 16.73
C THR A 335 4.11 39.02 17.49
N ARG A 336 5.35 38.51 17.43
CA ARG A 336 6.53 39.12 18.05
C ARG A 336 7.57 39.45 16.99
N HIS A 337 8.27 40.55 17.20
CA HIS A 337 9.32 41.03 16.32
C HIS A 337 10.66 40.90 17.05
N PHE A 338 11.55 40.09 16.48
CA PHE A 338 12.91 39.86 16.95
C PHE A 338 13.89 40.18 15.81
N PRO A 339 14.22 41.48 15.58
CA PRO A 339 15.15 41.89 14.53
C PRO A 339 16.53 41.23 14.64
N GLU A 340 16.97 40.95 15.87
CA GLU A 340 18.24 40.27 16.20
C GLU A 340 18.27 38.80 15.75
N LEU A 341 17.12 38.18 15.51
CA LEU A 341 17.01 36.80 15.02
C LEU A 341 16.81 36.73 13.49
N ARG A 342 17.09 37.81 12.76
CA ARG A 342 16.95 37.85 11.30
C ARG A 342 18.09 37.06 10.64
N ILE A 343 17.73 36.07 9.82
CA ILE A 343 18.68 35.30 8.99
C ILE A 343 18.77 35.87 7.57
N ILE A 344 17.64 36.37 7.04
CA ILE A 344 17.49 36.80 5.65
C ILE A 344 17.07 38.27 5.59
N ASP A 345 17.61 39.02 4.63
CA ASP A 345 17.17 40.40 4.37
C ASP A 345 15.69 40.46 3.98
N VAL A 346 14.99 41.50 4.42
CA VAL A 346 13.55 41.66 4.18
C VAL A 346 13.25 41.72 2.69
N ASN A 347 14.07 42.42 1.90
CA ASN A 347 13.83 42.53 0.46
C ASN A 347 14.01 41.18 -0.23
N LEU A 348 15.07 40.44 0.13
CA LEU A 348 15.33 39.10 -0.40
C LEU A 348 14.20 38.13 -0.05
N PHE A 349 13.70 38.19 1.20
CA PHE A 349 12.57 37.37 1.63
C PHE A 349 11.30 37.70 0.87
N MET A 350 10.92 38.97 0.72
CA MET A 350 9.67 39.35 0.05
C MET A 350 9.62 38.90 -1.41
N ARG A 351 10.78 38.84 -2.10
CA ARG A 351 10.87 38.30 -3.46
C ARG A 351 10.56 36.81 -3.56
N ALA A 352 10.80 36.00 -2.52
CA ALA A 352 10.59 34.56 -2.59
C ALA A 352 9.10 34.17 -2.71
N PRO A 353 8.18 34.65 -1.84
CA PRO A 353 6.75 34.46 -2.02
C PRO A 353 6.22 35.01 -3.35
N GLU A 354 6.69 36.19 -3.78
CA GLU A 354 6.32 36.77 -5.09
C GLU A 354 6.64 35.79 -6.24
N LEU A 355 7.86 35.25 -6.29
CA LEU A 355 8.25 34.27 -7.30
C LEU A 355 7.47 32.95 -7.21
N LEU A 356 7.15 32.51 -6.00
CA LEU A 356 6.29 31.33 -5.80
C LEU A 356 4.88 31.58 -6.34
N ASP A 357 4.32 32.76 -6.09
CA ASP A 357 2.99 33.17 -6.54
C ASP A 357 2.97 33.40 -8.06
N GLU A 358 3.99 34.02 -8.65
CA GLU A 358 4.17 34.12 -10.10
C GLU A 358 4.24 32.74 -10.76
N ASN A 359 5.04 31.84 -10.20
CA ASN A 359 5.10 30.46 -10.68
C ASN A 359 3.75 29.77 -10.55
N GLN A 360 3.00 30.02 -9.47
CA GLN A 360 1.65 29.48 -9.30
C GLN A 360 0.67 30.03 -10.35
N LYS A 361 0.70 31.35 -10.63
CA LYS A 361 -0.12 32.03 -11.65
C LYS A 361 0.13 31.50 -13.07
N LYS A 362 1.39 31.19 -13.41
CA LYS A 362 1.72 30.59 -14.72
C LYS A 362 0.96 29.28 -15.00
N TRP A 363 0.59 28.54 -13.96
CA TRP A 363 -0.15 27.28 -14.06
C TRP A 363 -1.65 27.43 -13.76
N GLU A 364 -2.16 28.65 -13.60
CA GLU A 364 -3.55 28.92 -13.21
C GLU A 364 -4.54 28.60 -14.34
N SER A 365 -4.14 28.84 -15.60
CA SER A 365 -4.86 28.37 -16.80
C SER A 365 -4.95 26.84 -16.90
N SER A 366 -4.02 26.15 -16.23
CA SER A 366 -3.99 24.70 -16.11
C SER A 366 -4.61 24.23 -14.81
N ARG A 367 -5.46 25.02 -14.13
CA ARG A 367 -6.21 24.60 -12.93
C ARG A 367 -7.71 24.56 -13.18
N ASN A 368 -8.39 23.59 -12.57
CA ASN A 368 -9.84 23.44 -12.60
C ASN A 368 -10.50 24.42 -11.61
N GLY A 369 -11.84 24.53 -11.64
CA GLY A 369 -12.63 25.42 -10.78
C GLY A 369 -12.44 25.22 -9.26
N ASN A 370 -11.82 24.10 -8.85
CA ASN A 370 -11.48 23.80 -7.45
C ASN A 370 -10.03 24.19 -7.09
N GLY A 371 -9.32 24.91 -7.98
CA GLY A 371 -7.93 25.34 -7.77
C GLY A 371 -6.88 24.23 -7.90
N GLN A 372 -7.26 23.02 -8.33
CA GLN A 372 -6.34 21.91 -8.57
C GLN A 372 -5.85 21.92 -10.01
N LEU A 373 -4.61 21.49 -10.29
CA LEU A 373 -4.14 21.38 -11.68
C LEU A 373 -5.07 20.47 -12.50
N CYS A 374 -5.56 20.95 -13.64
CA CYS A 374 -6.28 20.22 -14.68
C CYS A 374 -5.58 18.87 -14.93
N GLY A 375 -6.22 17.78 -14.50
CA GLY A 375 -5.65 16.44 -14.45
C GLY A 375 -5.70 15.81 -13.05
N SER A 376 -5.74 16.61 -11.99
CA SER A 376 -6.09 16.18 -10.63
C SER A 376 -7.60 16.23 -10.47
N THR A 377 -8.31 15.22 -10.96
CA THR A 377 -9.72 15.01 -10.64
C THR A 377 -9.85 14.02 -9.47
N PRO A 378 -10.96 14.01 -8.72
CA PRO A 378 -11.28 12.92 -7.79
C PRO A 378 -11.30 11.54 -8.48
N GLN A 379 -11.61 11.45 -9.77
CA GLN A 379 -11.39 10.22 -10.57
C GLN A 379 -9.90 9.84 -10.69
N ASN A 380 -8.98 10.82 -10.67
CA ASN A 380 -7.54 10.60 -10.78
C ASN A 380 -6.81 10.45 -9.42
N ASN A 381 -7.32 11.09 -8.36
CA ASN A 381 -6.74 11.13 -7.00
C ASN A 381 -7.57 10.37 -5.94
N GLY A 382 -8.76 9.88 -6.28
CA GLY A 382 -9.46 8.89 -5.47
C GLY A 382 -8.64 7.60 -5.38
N ARG A 383 -9.00 6.69 -4.46
CA ARG A 383 -8.47 5.32 -4.49
C ARG A 383 -8.84 4.69 -5.84
N LYS A 384 -7.98 4.84 -6.86
CA LYS A 384 -8.08 4.07 -8.09
C LYS A 384 -8.08 2.60 -7.70
N GLU A 385 -8.86 1.80 -8.42
CA GLU A 385 -8.72 0.35 -8.39
C GLU A 385 -7.24 0.00 -8.53
N LYS A 386 -6.75 -0.89 -7.67
CA LYS A 386 -5.34 -1.27 -7.69
C LYS A 386 -5.04 -1.81 -9.08
N ARG A 387 -4.14 -1.12 -9.81
CA ARG A 387 -3.63 -1.64 -11.08
C ARG A 387 -2.89 -2.95 -10.85
N LEU A 388 -2.78 -3.74 -11.92
CA LEU A 388 -2.30 -5.11 -11.90
C LEU A 388 -0.95 -5.29 -11.18
N PHE A 389 0.00 -4.36 -11.39
CA PHE A 389 1.32 -4.39 -10.77
C PHE A 389 1.54 -3.32 -9.67
N SER A 390 0.47 -2.77 -9.12
CA SER A 390 0.57 -1.76 -8.06
C SER A 390 1.23 -2.33 -6.81
N GLY A 391 2.31 -1.70 -6.35
CA GLY A 391 3.06 -2.12 -5.15
C GLY A 391 4.10 -3.22 -5.39
N ILE A 392 4.09 -3.88 -6.55
CA ILE A 392 5.00 -4.97 -6.90
C ILE A 392 6.29 -4.43 -7.56
N LEU A 393 6.17 -3.38 -8.39
CA LEU A 393 7.29 -2.82 -9.15
C LEU A 393 8.21 -1.96 -8.25
N LYS A 394 9.50 -2.31 -8.16
CA LYS A 394 10.50 -1.57 -7.37
C LYS A 394 11.70 -1.14 -8.21
N CYS A 395 12.29 -0.01 -7.82
CA CYS A 395 13.53 0.48 -8.39
C CYS A 395 14.73 -0.11 -7.64
N PRO A 396 15.67 -0.79 -8.31
CA PRO A 396 16.85 -1.35 -7.65
C PRO A 396 17.82 -0.27 -7.16
N ALA A 397 17.86 0.90 -7.82
CA ALA A 397 18.76 1.99 -7.43
C ALA A 397 18.36 2.70 -6.12
N CYS A 398 17.07 2.77 -5.78
CA CYS A 398 16.61 3.52 -4.59
C CYS A 398 15.59 2.78 -3.71
N GLY A 399 15.23 1.54 -4.05
CA GLY A 399 14.20 0.74 -3.36
C GLY A 399 12.78 1.28 -3.47
N SER A 400 12.58 2.47 -4.04
CA SER A 400 11.26 3.10 -4.13
C SER A 400 10.35 2.36 -5.11
N PRO A 401 9.04 2.30 -4.84
CA PRO A 401 8.09 1.70 -5.76
C PRO A 401 7.94 2.56 -7.03
N PHE A 402 7.70 1.90 -8.16
CA PHE A 402 7.23 2.59 -9.35
C PHE A 402 5.76 2.95 -9.19
N VAL A 403 5.40 4.15 -9.67
CA VAL A 403 4.04 4.69 -9.57
C VAL A 403 3.55 5.12 -10.95
N SER A 404 2.25 4.92 -11.19
CA SER A 404 1.60 5.39 -12.41
C SER A 404 1.32 6.89 -12.32
N CYS A 405 1.89 7.66 -13.24
CA CYS A 405 1.65 9.09 -13.46
C CYS A 405 0.96 9.27 -14.82
N GLY A 406 -0.37 9.33 -14.82
CA GLY A 406 -1.15 9.35 -16.05
C GLY A 406 -1.07 8.00 -16.79
N LYS A 407 -0.65 8.02 -18.07
CA LYS A 407 -0.45 6.83 -18.93
C LYS A 407 0.96 6.23 -18.83
N ARG A 408 1.81 6.75 -17.95
CA ARG A 408 3.20 6.30 -17.81
C ARG A 408 3.51 5.87 -16.39
N THR A 409 4.43 4.92 -16.24
CA THR A 409 4.94 4.45 -14.96
C THR A 409 6.36 4.98 -14.75
N LYS A 410 6.62 5.57 -13.57
CA LYS A 410 7.88 6.23 -13.20
C LYS A 410 8.33 5.84 -11.79
N CYS A 411 9.64 5.89 -11.54
CA CYS A 411 10.18 5.70 -10.20
C CYS A 411 9.70 6.82 -9.26
N ARG A 412 9.11 6.46 -8.10
CA ARG A 412 8.69 7.44 -7.08
C ARG A 412 9.88 8.23 -6.52
N GLY A 413 11.02 7.58 -6.35
CA GLY A 413 12.26 8.23 -5.91
C GLY A 413 12.68 9.34 -6.87
N SER A 414 12.60 9.07 -8.18
CA SER A 414 12.90 10.06 -9.22
C SER A 414 11.92 11.22 -9.21
N LEU A 415 10.61 10.98 -9.02
CA LEU A 415 9.62 12.06 -8.86
C LEU A 415 9.94 12.99 -7.68
N ARG A 416 10.56 12.46 -6.63
CA ARG A 416 11.02 13.21 -5.45
C ARG A 416 12.44 13.75 -5.58
N SER A 417 13.12 13.52 -6.70
CA SER A 417 14.53 13.89 -6.93
C SER A 417 15.48 13.23 -5.91
N VAL A 418 15.20 11.97 -5.58
CA VAL A 418 16.01 11.10 -4.69
C VAL A 418 16.65 9.95 -5.50
N CYS A 419 16.32 9.81 -6.78
CA CYS A 419 16.84 8.75 -7.64
C CYS A 419 17.03 9.26 -9.06
N ASP A 420 18.13 8.85 -9.70
CA ASP A 420 18.52 9.29 -11.04
C ASP A 420 17.78 8.53 -12.17
N CYS A 421 17.01 7.49 -11.84
CA CYS A 421 16.18 6.75 -12.78
C CYS A 421 15.09 7.66 -13.37
N ASN A 422 15.37 8.33 -14.49
CA ASN A 422 14.45 9.26 -15.15
C ASN A 422 13.64 8.61 -16.28
N THR A 423 13.96 7.34 -16.62
CA THR A 423 13.22 6.60 -17.62
C THR A 423 11.79 6.31 -17.19
N SER A 424 10.89 6.33 -18.17
CA SER A 424 9.47 6.05 -17.96
C SER A 424 8.96 5.15 -19.06
N VAL A 425 8.03 4.26 -18.72
CA VAL A 425 7.41 3.32 -19.65
C VAL A 425 5.91 3.58 -19.72
N ARG A 426 5.27 3.26 -20.85
CA ARG A 426 3.80 3.29 -20.95
C ARG A 426 3.22 2.20 -20.07
N THR A 427 2.21 2.53 -19.27
CA THR A 427 1.68 1.56 -18.30
C THR A 427 1.04 0.38 -19.02
N GLU A 428 0.33 0.64 -20.13
CA GLU A 428 -0.32 -0.41 -20.91
C GLU A 428 0.70 -1.39 -21.50
N LEU A 429 1.81 -0.89 -22.07
CA LEU A 429 2.90 -1.72 -22.60
C LEU A 429 3.57 -2.55 -21.50
N LEU A 430 3.80 -1.95 -20.33
CA LEU A 430 4.38 -2.67 -19.19
C LEU A 430 3.47 -3.81 -18.75
N GLU A 431 2.17 -3.55 -18.62
CA GLU A 431 1.20 -4.56 -18.19
C GLU A 431 1.09 -5.69 -19.21
N GLU A 432 0.95 -5.34 -20.49
CA GLU A 432 0.87 -6.31 -21.59
C GLU A 432 2.12 -7.20 -21.69
N ARG A 433 3.32 -6.61 -21.71
CA ARG A 433 4.58 -7.37 -21.85
C ARG A 433 4.83 -8.30 -20.68
N LEU A 434 4.62 -7.82 -19.45
CA LEU A 434 4.83 -8.64 -18.26
C LEU A 434 3.80 -9.76 -18.16
N VAL A 435 2.52 -9.49 -18.42
CA VAL A 435 1.48 -10.52 -18.42
C VAL A 435 1.75 -11.56 -19.48
N ASN A 436 2.07 -11.15 -20.72
CA ASN A 436 2.34 -12.07 -21.80
C ASN A 436 3.56 -12.96 -21.51
N GLU A 437 4.66 -12.40 -20.99
CA GLU A 437 5.82 -13.22 -20.61
C GLU A 437 5.46 -14.21 -19.50
N ILE A 438 4.78 -13.75 -18.43
CA ILE A 438 4.39 -14.62 -17.31
C ILE A 438 3.49 -15.76 -17.80
N VAL A 439 2.45 -15.45 -18.58
CA VAL A 439 1.52 -16.46 -19.12
C VAL A 439 2.26 -17.43 -20.05
N THR A 440 3.13 -16.93 -20.93
CA THR A 440 3.91 -17.78 -21.85
C THR A 440 4.80 -18.74 -21.07
N ARG A 441 5.50 -18.27 -20.03
CA ARG A 441 6.33 -19.12 -19.19
C ARG A 441 5.51 -20.15 -18.41
N LEU A 442 4.33 -19.77 -17.89
CA LEU A 442 3.46 -20.70 -17.16
C LEU A 442 2.84 -21.80 -18.03
N THR A 443 2.70 -21.56 -19.35
CA THR A 443 2.01 -22.47 -20.28
C THR A 443 2.95 -23.25 -21.19
N ALA A 444 4.09 -22.68 -21.59
CA ALA A 444 5.01 -23.27 -22.55
C ALA A 444 6.17 -24.05 -21.91
N ASP A 445 6.51 -23.79 -20.65
CA ASP A 445 7.61 -24.45 -19.97
C ASP A 445 7.14 -25.76 -19.31
N GLU A 446 7.34 -26.86 -20.04
CA GLU A 446 6.93 -28.20 -19.58
C GLU A 446 7.77 -28.68 -18.39
N ASP A 447 9.06 -28.34 -18.33
CA ASP A 447 9.93 -28.72 -17.21
C ASP A 447 9.48 -28.02 -15.91
N TRP A 448 9.14 -26.73 -16.01
CA TRP A 448 8.55 -25.98 -14.90
C TRP A 448 7.22 -26.58 -14.46
N PHE A 449 6.36 -26.98 -15.40
CA PHE A 449 5.09 -27.63 -15.09
C PHE A 449 5.27 -28.98 -14.38
N GLN A 450 6.21 -29.82 -14.82
CA GLN A 450 6.52 -31.09 -14.17
C GLN A 450 7.07 -30.90 -12.75
N LEU A 451 7.87 -29.86 -12.52
CA LEU A 451 8.33 -29.49 -11.18
C LEU A 451 7.16 -29.03 -10.30
N LEU A 452 6.26 -28.20 -10.82
CA LEU A 452 5.05 -27.77 -10.11
C LEU A 452 4.18 -28.97 -9.73
N LEU A 453 3.92 -29.88 -10.67
CA LEU A 453 3.13 -31.09 -10.43
C LEU A 453 3.75 -31.93 -9.31
N ARG A 454 5.07 -32.13 -9.32
CA ARG A 454 5.80 -32.83 -8.25
C ARG A 454 5.62 -32.15 -6.89
N LEU A 455 5.75 -30.83 -6.82
CA LEU A 455 5.60 -30.06 -5.57
C LEU A 455 4.17 -30.09 -5.05
N VAL A 456 3.17 -30.01 -5.94
CA VAL A 456 1.75 -30.12 -5.60
C VAL A 456 1.45 -31.50 -5.03
N ILE A 457 1.96 -32.57 -5.66
CA ILE A 457 1.80 -33.94 -5.16
C ILE A 457 2.50 -34.12 -3.81
N GLN A 458 3.73 -33.62 -3.63
CA GLN A 458 4.45 -33.70 -2.36
C GLN A 458 3.73 -32.95 -1.23
N ASN A 459 3.22 -31.74 -1.50
CA ASN A 459 2.46 -30.99 -0.50
C ASN A 459 1.10 -31.61 -0.22
N TYR A 460 0.45 -32.17 -1.24
CA TYR A 460 -0.75 -32.97 -1.05
C TYR A 460 -0.48 -34.15 -0.12
N GLN A 461 0.61 -34.90 -0.35
CA GLN A 461 1.04 -36.03 0.49
C GLN A 461 1.41 -35.59 1.91
N LYS A 462 2.09 -34.45 2.09
CA LYS A 462 2.37 -33.89 3.42
C LYS A 462 1.10 -33.50 4.16
N LEU A 463 0.19 -32.79 3.50
CA LEU A 463 -1.11 -32.45 4.09
C LEU A 463 -1.91 -33.71 4.42
N GLU A 464 -1.87 -34.74 3.58
CA GLU A 464 -2.45 -36.07 3.86
C GLU A 464 -1.82 -36.73 5.09
N ALA A 465 -0.50 -36.66 5.24
CA ALA A 465 0.24 -37.23 6.36
C ALA A 465 0.01 -36.47 7.68
N ASP A 466 -0.16 -35.15 7.63
CA ASP A 466 -0.40 -34.29 8.79
C ASP A 466 -1.90 -34.22 9.19
N ARG A 467 -2.83 -34.68 8.32
CA ARG A 467 -4.28 -34.71 8.59
C ARG A 467 -4.65 -35.42 9.91
N PRO A 468 -4.09 -36.58 10.26
CA PRO A 468 -4.34 -37.24 11.54
C PRO A 468 -3.93 -36.39 12.74
N ASP A 469 -2.84 -35.62 12.62
CA ASP A 469 -2.34 -34.76 13.69
C ASP A 469 -3.20 -33.50 13.84
N VAL A 470 -3.61 -32.86 12.74
CA VAL A 470 -4.58 -31.75 12.76
C VAL A 470 -5.91 -32.18 13.37
N ARG A 471 -6.38 -33.39 13.01
CA ARG A 471 -7.57 -33.99 13.62
C ARG A 471 -7.38 -34.21 15.12
N ARG A 472 -6.27 -34.84 15.53
CA ARG A 472 -5.95 -35.11 16.94
C ARG A 472 -5.83 -33.81 17.74
N ASP A 473 -5.28 -32.76 17.16
CA ASP A 473 -5.18 -31.43 17.78
C ASP A 473 -6.55 -30.77 17.96
N LEU A 474 -7.42 -30.85 16.94
CA LEU A 474 -8.81 -30.35 17.04
C LEU A 474 -9.61 -31.16 18.07
N GLU A 475 -9.46 -32.48 18.10
CA GLU A 475 -10.05 -33.37 19.10
C GLU A 475 -9.54 -33.03 20.51
N SER A 476 -8.23 -32.85 20.70
CA SER A 476 -7.61 -32.46 21.97
C SER A 476 -8.07 -31.08 22.45
N LYS A 477 -8.18 -30.11 21.53
CA LYS A 477 -8.75 -28.78 21.82
C LYS A 477 -10.21 -28.89 22.23
N LEU A 478 -11.01 -29.70 21.54
CA LEU A 478 -12.40 -29.99 21.88
C LEU A 478 -12.52 -30.67 23.24
N ASP A 479 -11.67 -31.63 23.56
CA ASP A 479 -11.65 -32.31 24.87
C ASP A 479 -11.25 -31.38 26.00
N THR A 480 -10.27 -30.52 25.76
CA THR A 480 -9.88 -29.48 26.72
C THR A 480 -11.03 -28.51 26.95
N LEU A 481 -11.73 -28.12 25.88
CA LEU A 481 -12.87 -27.22 25.94
C LEU A 481 -14.08 -27.88 26.61
N ASN A 482 -14.35 -29.16 26.34
CA ASN A 482 -15.37 -29.97 26.98
C ASN A 482 -15.08 -30.13 28.48
N ARG A 483 -13.82 -30.37 28.87
CA ARG A 483 -13.40 -30.39 30.28
C ARG A 483 -13.60 -29.04 30.96
N LYS A 484 -13.31 -27.94 30.27
CA LYS A 484 -13.59 -26.58 30.78
C LYS A 484 -15.09 -26.32 30.94
N ILE A 485 -15.91 -26.73 29.96
CA ILE A 485 -17.37 -26.62 30.04
C ILE A 485 -17.90 -27.49 31.18
N LYS A 486 -17.42 -28.72 31.35
CA LYS A 486 -17.79 -29.60 32.46
C LYS A 486 -17.44 -28.98 33.81
N LYS A 487 -16.21 -28.46 33.98
CA LYS A 487 -15.83 -27.74 35.20
C LYS A 487 -16.73 -26.55 35.49
N LEU A 488 -17.16 -25.82 34.46
CA LEU A 488 -18.12 -24.73 34.61
C LEU A 488 -19.51 -25.24 35.01
N LEU A 489 -19.97 -26.38 34.48
CA LEU A 489 -21.23 -27.01 34.88
C LEU A 489 -21.18 -27.57 36.31
N ASP A 490 -20.09 -28.25 36.68
CA ASP A 490 -19.87 -28.76 38.05
C ASP A 490 -19.84 -27.59 39.06
N LEU A 491 -19.29 -26.44 38.66
CA LEU A 491 -19.31 -25.20 39.45
C LEU A 491 -20.72 -24.59 39.54
N ALA A 492 -21.57 -24.82 38.53
CA ALA A 492 -22.98 -24.43 38.53
C ALA A 492 -23.84 -25.27 39.49
N GLU A 493 -23.46 -26.54 39.67
CA GLU A 493 -24.11 -27.49 40.58
C GLU A 493 -23.69 -27.27 42.04
N SER A 494 -22.59 -26.56 42.28
CA SER A 494 -22.18 -26.05 43.59
C SER A 494 -22.77 -24.67 43.89
N ASP A 495 -23.00 -24.32 45.17
CA ASP A 495 -23.52 -23.00 45.58
C ASP A 495 -22.58 -21.80 45.26
N ALA A 496 -21.44 -22.03 44.61
CA ALA A 496 -20.40 -21.05 44.29
C ALA A 496 -20.29 -20.74 42.78
N ALA A 497 -21.43 -20.57 42.10
CA ALA A 497 -21.46 -20.20 40.68
C ALA A 497 -21.05 -18.71 40.46
N PRO A 498 -19.97 -18.42 39.69
CA PRO A 498 -19.63 -17.06 39.28
C PRO A 498 -20.77 -16.50 38.44
N ALA A 499 -21.11 -15.22 38.59
CA ALA A 499 -22.28 -14.72 37.88
C ALA A 499 -21.99 -14.46 36.39
N ASP A 500 -20.76 -14.72 35.93
CA ASP A 500 -20.41 -14.86 34.52
C ASP A 500 -20.51 -16.22 33.86
N LEU A 501 -20.96 -17.20 34.63
CA LEU A 501 -20.99 -18.57 34.21
C LEU A 501 -21.75 -18.75 32.90
N MET A 502 -22.91 -18.11 32.75
CA MET A 502 -23.72 -18.19 31.54
C MET A 502 -23.06 -17.54 30.31
N GLU A 503 -22.35 -16.42 30.47
CA GLU A 503 -21.61 -15.79 29.37
C GLU A 503 -20.38 -16.62 28.98
N ARG A 504 -19.62 -17.12 29.96
CA ARG A 504 -18.50 -18.03 29.73
C ARG A 504 -18.97 -19.33 29.07
N LEU A 505 -20.05 -19.92 29.54
CA LEU A 505 -20.67 -21.09 28.92
C LEU A 505 -21.09 -20.80 27.49
N LYS A 506 -21.77 -19.68 27.22
CA LYS A 506 -22.18 -19.31 25.86
C LYS A 506 -21.00 -19.06 24.92
N SER A 507 -19.95 -18.35 25.39
CA SER A 507 -18.73 -18.11 24.64
C SER A 507 -18.00 -19.41 24.31
N ARG A 508 -17.84 -20.29 25.31
CA ARG A 508 -17.19 -21.60 25.15
C ARG A 508 -18.03 -22.59 24.33
N GLN A 509 -19.36 -22.52 24.42
CA GLN A 509 -20.27 -23.27 23.55
C GLN A 509 -20.14 -22.81 22.09
N LYS A 510 -20.06 -21.49 21.84
CA LYS A 510 -19.83 -20.97 20.49
C LYS A 510 -18.46 -21.37 19.93
N GLU A 511 -17.42 -21.34 20.77
CA GLU A 511 -16.08 -21.84 20.41
C GLU A 511 -16.10 -23.34 20.13
N LYS A 512 -16.84 -24.12 20.93
CA LYS A 512 -17.07 -25.55 20.71
C LYS A 512 -17.80 -25.81 19.40
N GLU A 513 -18.86 -25.08 19.10
CA GLU A 513 -19.60 -25.18 17.83
C GLU A 513 -18.68 -24.90 16.63
N LYS A 514 -17.83 -23.87 16.74
CA LYS A 514 -16.84 -23.55 15.69
C LYS A 514 -15.84 -24.69 15.50
N LEU A 515 -15.23 -25.19 16.58
CA LEU A 515 -14.28 -26.29 16.51
C LEU A 515 -14.94 -27.60 16.05
N GLN A 516 -16.20 -27.86 16.43
CA GLN A 516 -16.97 -29.01 15.95
C GLN A 516 -17.28 -28.89 14.46
N LEU A 517 -17.56 -27.68 13.95
CA LEU A 517 -17.77 -27.44 12.53
C LEU A 517 -16.47 -27.64 11.74
N GLU A 518 -15.35 -27.16 12.25
CA GLU A 518 -14.02 -27.39 11.67
C GLU A 518 -13.64 -28.87 11.68
N LEU A 519 -13.86 -29.58 12.79
CA LEU A 519 -13.63 -31.03 12.88
C LEU A 519 -14.52 -31.79 11.89
N LYS A 520 -15.82 -31.50 11.82
CA LYS A 520 -16.73 -32.10 10.82
C LYS A 520 -16.29 -31.82 9.39
N ARG A 521 -15.70 -30.64 9.12
CA ARG A 521 -15.14 -30.31 7.81
C ARG A 521 -13.94 -31.19 7.49
N VAL A 522 -13.03 -31.37 8.45
CA VAL A 522 -11.86 -32.26 8.31
C VAL A 522 -12.28 -33.73 8.17
N GLU A 523 -13.25 -34.20 8.95
CA GLU A 523 -13.80 -35.55 8.86
C GLU A 523 -14.48 -35.83 7.51
N ARG A 524 -15.29 -34.90 7.01
CA ARG A 524 -15.92 -35.01 5.68
C ARG A 524 -14.88 -35.12 4.57
N VAL A 525 -13.81 -34.32 4.67
CA VAL A 525 -12.69 -34.35 3.71
C VAL A 525 -11.90 -35.66 3.87
N SER A 526 -11.73 -36.18 5.10
CA SER A 526 -11.05 -37.44 5.38
C SER A 526 -11.80 -38.69 4.87
N GLN A 527 -13.13 -38.60 4.73
CA GLN A 527 -13.97 -39.68 4.22
C GLN A 527 -14.08 -39.68 2.68
N GLN A 528 -13.65 -38.60 2.02
CA GLN A 528 -13.54 -38.55 0.57
C GLN A 528 -12.11 -38.96 0.18
N PRO A 529 -11.91 -40.09 -0.52
CA PRO A 529 -10.62 -40.38 -1.11
C PRO A 529 -10.38 -39.37 -2.23
N VAL A 530 -9.76 -38.25 -1.88
CA VAL A 530 -9.27 -37.30 -2.88
C VAL A 530 -8.04 -37.96 -3.47
N SER A 531 -8.09 -38.33 -4.74
CA SER A 531 -6.89 -38.75 -5.46
C SER A 531 -5.92 -37.57 -5.51
N PRO A 532 -4.58 -37.84 -5.52
CA PRO A 532 -3.63 -36.76 -5.78
C PRO A 532 -4.04 -36.04 -7.08
N PRO A 533 -3.96 -34.71 -7.11
CA PRO A 533 -4.42 -33.93 -8.25
C PRO A 533 -3.74 -34.42 -9.52
N ASP A 534 -4.56 -34.79 -10.50
CA ASP A 534 -4.10 -35.24 -11.80
C ASP A 534 -3.57 -34.07 -12.62
N GLU A 535 -2.69 -34.37 -13.57
CA GLU A 535 -2.08 -33.39 -14.47
C GLU A 535 -3.12 -32.46 -15.11
N LYS A 536 -4.26 -33.01 -15.56
CA LYS A 536 -5.33 -32.24 -16.18
C LYS A 536 -5.98 -31.23 -15.23
N SER A 537 -6.21 -31.61 -13.97
CA SER A 537 -6.76 -30.69 -12.96
C SER A 537 -5.78 -29.56 -12.61
N VAL A 538 -4.48 -29.85 -12.58
CA VAL A 538 -3.46 -28.81 -12.34
C VAL A 538 -3.41 -27.85 -13.53
N ARG A 539 -3.41 -28.35 -14.77
CA ARG A 539 -3.47 -27.49 -15.97
C ARG A 539 -4.73 -26.63 -16.01
N ALA A 540 -5.91 -27.19 -15.71
CA ALA A 540 -7.15 -26.43 -15.67
C ALA A 540 -7.13 -25.29 -14.63
N LYS A 541 -6.50 -25.51 -13.46
CA LYS A 541 -6.32 -24.46 -12.45
C LYS A 541 -5.30 -23.39 -12.91
N LEU A 542 -4.25 -23.78 -13.63
CA LEU A 542 -3.31 -22.84 -14.23
C LEU A 542 -4.01 -21.97 -15.28
N ASP A 543 -4.85 -22.57 -16.13
CA ASP A 543 -5.62 -21.83 -17.14
C ASP A 543 -6.57 -20.84 -16.48
N GLN A 544 -7.27 -21.24 -15.42
CA GLN A 544 -8.11 -20.35 -14.63
C GLN A 544 -7.32 -19.18 -14.01
N LEU A 545 -6.09 -19.43 -13.54
CA LEU A 545 -5.22 -18.37 -13.03
C LEU A 545 -4.76 -17.43 -14.15
N CYS A 546 -4.38 -17.96 -15.30
CA CYS A 546 -4.00 -17.17 -16.47
C CYS A 546 -5.16 -16.26 -16.93
N GLU A 547 -6.39 -16.79 -16.97
CA GLU A 547 -7.59 -15.99 -17.24
C GLU A 547 -7.84 -14.89 -16.20
N LEU A 548 -7.60 -15.18 -14.91
CA LEU A 548 -7.70 -14.19 -13.85
C LEU A 548 -6.66 -13.08 -14.00
N ILE A 549 -5.40 -13.42 -14.31
CA ILE A 549 -4.31 -12.47 -14.52
C ILE A 549 -4.60 -11.53 -15.70
N GLN A 550 -5.23 -12.04 -16.76
CA GLN A 550 -5.64 -11.24 -17.90
C GLN A 550 -6.80 -10.28 -17.58
N LYS A 551 -7.61 -10.58 -16.55
CA LYS A 551 -8.67 -9.69 -16.07
C LYS A 551 -8.10 -8.72 -15.04
N VAL A 552 -7.99 -7.43 -15.39
CA VAL A 552 -7.51 -6.36 -14.49
C VAL A 552 -8.42 -6.27 -13.24
N SER A 553 -8.04 -6.98 -12.18
CA SER A 553 -8.81 -7.10 -10.94
C SER A 553 -7.90 -7.05 -9.71
N PRO A 554 -8.41 -6.65 -8.53
CA PRO A 554 -7.63 -6.67 -7.29
C PRO A 554 -7.13 -8.08 -6.93
N ASP A 555 -7.90 -9.11 -7.26
CA ASP A 555 -7.53 -10.51 -7.03
C ASP A 555 -6.36 -10.93 -7.93
N ALA A 556 -6.32 -10.45 -9.18
CA ALA A 556 -5.18 -10.63 -10.07
C ALA A 556 -3.89 -9.99 -9.53
N ASN A 557 -3.97 -8.81 -8.91
CA ASN A 557 -2.82 -8.18 -8.26
C ASN A 557 -2.28 -9.02 -7.09
N ASN A 558 -3.16 -9.56 -6.24
CA ASN A 558 -2.76 -10.43 -5.14
C ASN A 558 -2.13 -11.73 -5.66
N ALA A 559 -2.75 -12.36 -6.67
CA ALA A 559 -2.24 -13.56 -7.31
C ALA A 559 -0.85 -13.32 -7.93
N LEU A 560 -0.67 -12.24 -8.70
CA LEU A 560 0.62 -11.88 -9.27
C LEU A 560 1.67 -11.58 -8.20
N SER A 561 1.27 -10.86 -7.14
CA SER A 561 2.16 -10.59 -6.00
C SER A 561 2.65 -11.88 -5.37
N ALA A 562 1.79 -12.89 -5.22
CA ALA A 562 2.21 -14.20 -4.73
C ALA A 562 3.17 -14.85 -5.75
N LEU A 563 2.82 -14.91 -7.03
CA LEU A 563 3.62 -15.56 -8.08
C LEU A 563 5.05 -15.01 -8.19
N VAL A 564 5.24 -13.70 -8.09
CA VAL A 564 6.56 -13.06 -8.27
C VAL A 564 7.30 -12.80 -6.95
N GLY A 565 6.80 -13.33 -5.82
CA GLY A 565 7.41 -13.10 -4.49
C GLY A 565 7.32 -11.65 -4.03
N GLY A 566 6.31 -10.92 -4.50
CA GLY A 566 5.98 -9.56 -4.09
C GLY A 566 6.86 -8.46 -4.68
N THR A 567 7.86 -8.78 -5.50
CA THR A 567 8.75 -7.76 -6.09
C THR A 567 9.15 -8.08 -7.53
N ILE A 568 8.99 -7.09 -8.43
CA ILE A 568 9.61 -7.06 -9.76
C ILE A 568 10.54 -5.86 -9.80
N LEU A 569 11.82 -6.09 -10.11
CA LEU A 569 12.82 -5.02 -10.19
C LEU A 569 12.82 -4.42 -11.59
N LEU A 570 12.74 -3.09 -11.69
CA LEU A 570 12.82 -2.37 -12.97
C LEU A 570 14.15 -1.62 -13.07
N GLU A 571 15.03 -2.12 -13.92
CA GLU A 571 16.37 -1.59 -14.17
C GLU A 571 16.39 -0.68 -15.39
N GLU A 572 17.21 0.38 -15.33
CA GLU A 572 17.39 1.30 -16.46
C GLU A 572 18.57 0.82 -17.31
N VAL A 573 18.31 0.47 -18.58
CA VAL A 573 19.28 -0.16 -19.48
C VAL A 573 19.49 0.71 -20.73
N GLU A 574 20.74 0.78 -21.18
CA GLU A 574 21.14 1.35 -22.47
C GLU A 574 21.30 0.23 -23.50
N THR A 575 20.53 0.30 -24.60
CA THR A 575 20.67 -0.60 -25.75
C THR A 575 21.45 0.09 -26.87
N PRO A 576 22.34 -0.62 -27.58
CA PRO A 576 22.95 -0.11 -28.80
C PRO A 576 21.91 0.36 -29.83
N LEU A 577 22.25 1.37 -30.64
CA LEU A 577 21.37 2.05 -31.62
C LEU A 577 20.23 2.90 -31.03
N ARG A 578 20.03 2.90 -29.71
CA ARG A 578 18.95 3.65 -29.08
C ARG A 578 19.46 4.93 -28.43
N LYS A 579 18.83 6.06 -28.77
CA LYS A 579 19.16 7.37 -28.17
C LYS A 579 18.70 7.54 -26.72
N ARG A 580 17.73 6.74 -26.27
CA ARG A 580 17.12 6.85 -24.94
C ARG A 580 17.17 5.51 -24.24
N LYS A 581 17.45 5.52 -22.95
CA LYS A 581 17.37 4.37 -22.04
C LYS A 581 15.95 3.80 -22.01
N HIS A 582 15.83 2.50 -21.74
CA HIS A 582 14.56 1.82 -21.49
C HIS A 582 14.61 1.06 -20.17
N LEU A 583 13.46 0.53 -19.76
CA LEU A 583 13.37 -0.29 -18.54
C LEU A 583 13.44 -1.77 -18.93
N ARG A 584 14.17 -2.54 -18.11
CA ARG A 584 14.19 -4.00 -18.12
C ARG A 584 13.61 -4.49 -16.80
N ALA A 585 12.60 -5.36 -16.86
CA ALA A 585 12.07 -6.02 -15.68
C ALA A 585 12.86 -7.27 -15.37
N ARG A 586 13.17 -7.46 -14.09
CA ARG A 586 13.89 -8.61 -13.54
C ARG A 586 13.09 -9.19 -12.37
N PHE A 587 12.69 -10.45 -12.50
CA PHE A 587 11.90 -11.15 -11.49
C PHE A 587 12.06 -12.66 -11.59
N ARG A 588 11.54 -13.38 -10.58
CA ARG A 588 11.47 -14.85 -10.54
C ARG A 588 10.03 -15.27 -10.31
N ILE A 589 9.64 -16.42 -10.84
CA ILE A 589 8.33 -17.03 -10.60
C ILE A 589 8.49 -18.13 -9.54
N TYR A 590 7.74 -18.01 -8.45
CA TYR A 590 7.78 -18.94 -7.34
C TYR A 590 6.67 -19.99 -7.48
N GLN A 591 7.05 -21.27 -7.38
CA GLN A 591 6.10 -22.39 -7.48
C GLN A 591 5.23 -22.52 -6.21
N ARG A 592 5.72 -22.05 -5.05
CA ARG A 592 5.00 -22.15 -3.77
C ARG A 592 3.70 -21.35 -3.73
N SER A 593 3.60 -20.31 -4.55
CA SER A 593 2.45 -19.42 -4.63
C SER A 593 1.17 -20.10 -5.13
N PHE A 594 1.30 -21.25 -5.78
CA PHE A 594 0.17 -22.09 -6.21
C PHE A 594 -0.41 -22.97 -5.10
N LEU A 595 0.32 -23.13 -3.99
CA LEU A 595 -0.02 -24.04 -2.90
C LEU A 595 -0.88 -23.36 -1.82
N ASP A 596 -0.70 -22.05 -1.62
CA ASP A 596 -1.36 -21.24 -0.59
C ASP A 596 -2.68 -20.59 -1.03
N SER A 597 -3.43 -21.20 -1.95
CA SER A 597 -4.79 -20.73 -2.33
C SER A 597 -5.82 -20.78 -1.17
N SER A 598 -5.39 -21.15 0.04
CA SER A 598 -6.14 -21.10 1.28
C SER A 598 -5.28 -20.44 2.38
N VAL A 599 -5.67 -19.23 2.83
CA VAL A 599 -5.31 -18.59 4.12
C VAL A 599 -4.06 -17.67 4.18
N GLU A 600 -4.35 -16.35 4.23
CA GLU A 600 -3.90 -15.29 5.17
C GLU A 600 -2.46 -15.20 5.74
N HIS A 601 -1.46 -15.98 5.34
CA HIS A 601 -0.09 -15.81 5.90
C HIS A 601 0.93 -15.31 4.87
N PRO A 602 1.70 -14.25 5.19
CA PRO A 602 2.79 -13.80 4.35
C PRO A 602 3.91 -14.85 4.32
N PRO A 603 4.69 -14.91 3.23
CA PRO A 603 5.75 -15.90 3.07
C PRO A 603 6.79 -15.78 4.20
N ALA A 604 7.16 -16.91 4.80
CA ALA A 604 8.28 -17.00 5.73
C ALA A 604 9.60 -16.68 4.99
N GLU A 605 10.51 -15.95 5.65
CA GLU A 605 11.68 -15.29 5.05
C GLU A 605 12.82 -16.24 4.62
N ASP A 606 12.75 -17.56 4.91
CA ASP A 606 13.95 -18.43 4.90
C ASP A 606 13.92 -19.63 3.94
N SER A 607 13.29 -19.55 2.75
CA SER A 607 13.45 -20.59 1.72
C SER A 607 14.18 -20.06 0.48
N GLU A 608 15.32 -20.68 0.16
CA GLU A 608 16.15 -20.31 -0.99
C GLU A 608 15.35 -20.26 -2.30
N PRO A 609 15.56 -19.24 -3.14
CA PRO A 609 14.79 -19.04 -4.37
C PRO A 609 15.21 -20.04 -5.47
N THR A 610 14.50 -21.16 -5.59
CA THR A 610 14.65 -22.18 -6.67
C THR A 610 13.97 -21.78 -8.00
N GLY A 611 14.23 -20.58 -8.51
CA GLY A 611 13.66 -20.10 -9.78
C GLY A 611 14.68 -19.43 -10.70
N GLU A 612 14.58 -19.70 -12.01
CA GLU A 612 15.32 -19.00 -13.06
C GLU A 612 14.99 -17.50 -13.04
N GLU A 613 16.00 -16.65 -13.24
CA GLU A 613 15.81 -15.21 -13.31
C GLU A 613 15.29 -14.82 -14.70
N ILE A 614 14.10 -14.23 -14.74
CA ILE A 614 13.43 -13.80 -15.97
C ILE A 614 13.75 -12.34 -16.21
N LEU A 615 14.21 -12.04 -17.42
CA LEU A 615 14.53 -10.69 -17.90
C LEU A 615 13.57 -10.33 -19.03
N VAL A 616 12.82 -9.23 -18.86
CA VAL A 616 11.86 -8.74 -19.85
C VAL A 616 12.19 -7.31 -20.22
N ASP A 617 12.53 -7.08 -21.48
CA ASP A 617 12.73 -5.72 -21.99
C ASP A 617 11.38 -5.03 -22.21
N LEU A 618 11.16 -3.93 -21.48
CA LEU A 618 9.92 -3.16 -21.50
C LEU A 618 10.00 -2.01 -22.50
N ASP A 619 10.24 -2.37 -23.75
CA ASP A 619 10.37 -1.41 -24.82
C ASP A 619 9.44 -1.65 -26.01
N GLU A 620 9.06 -0.53 -26.64
CA GLU A 620 8.48 -0.56 -27.97
C GLU A 620 9.59 -0.95 -28.95
N PRO A 621 9.37 -1.92 -29.85
CA PRO A 621 10.36 -2.29 -30.86
C PRO A 621 10.82 -1.03 -31.59
N SER A 622 12.13 -0.78 -31.58
CA SER A 622 12.66 0.33 -32.36
C SER A 622 12.60 -0.06 -33.82
N LEU A 623 11.83 0.69 -34.63
CA LEU A 623 11.84 0.55 -36.09
C LEU A 623 13.28 0.52 -36.65
N VAL A 624 14.18 1.27 -36.02
CA VAL A 624 15.60 1.26 -36.37
C VAL A 624 16.21 -0.11 -36.13
N TYR A 625 16.02 -0.71 -34.94
CA TYR A 625 16.57 -2.02 -34.63
C TYR A 625 16.00 -3.13 -35.52
N GLU A 626 14.69 -3.11 -35.78
CA GLU A 626 14.03 -4.05 -36.71
C GLU A 626 14.59 -3.94 -38.13
N GLN A 627 14.81 -2.72 -38.63
CA GLN A 627 15.45 -2.49 -39.92
C GLN A 627 16.87 -3.07 -39.99
N HIS A 628 17.63 -3.03 -38.88
CA HIS A 628 18.99 -3.59 -38.84
C HIS A 628 18.97 -5.12 -38.86
N GLN A 629 18.10 -5.75 -38.07
CA GLN A 629 17.92 -7.21 -38.07
C GLN A 629 17.44 -7.70 -39.43
N ARG A 630 16.40 -7.06 -39.98
CA ARG A 630 15.85 -7.43 -41.28
C ARG A 630 16.86 -7.23 -42.42
N ALA A 631 17.66 -6.16 -42.36
CA ALA A 631 18.74 -5.96 -43.32
C ALA A 631 19.76 -7.10 -43.27
N LEU A 632 20.14 -7.54 -42.07
CA LEU A 632 21.11 -8.62 -41.87
C LEU A 632 20.57 -9.96 -42.37
N GLU A 633 19.31 -10.29 -42.08
CA GLU A 633 18.63 -11.49 -42.60
C GLU A 633 18.64 -11.53 -44.12
N LEU A 634 18.19 -10.45 -44.77
CA LEU A 634 18.15 -10.37 -46.24
C LEU A 634 19.55 -10.41 -46.85
N TYR A 635 20.53 -9.86 -46.14
CA TYR A 635 21.93 -9.90 -46.55
C TYR A 635 22.48 -11.32 -46.52
N ASP A 636 22.18 -12.07 -45.46
CA ASP A 636 22.59 -13.47 -45.26
C ASP A 636 21.87 -14.41 -46.23
N GLN A 637 20.64 -14.09 -46.64
CA GLN A 637 19.91 -14.74 -47.75
C GLN A 637 20.49 -14.46 -49.15
N GLY A 638 21.56 -13.66 -49.25
CA GLY A 638 22.22 -13.36 -50.52
C GLY A 638 21.52 -12.30 -51.38
N ARG A 639 20.61 -11.51 -50.79
CA ARG A 639 19.92 -10.44 -51.54
C ARG A 639 20.87 -9.27 -51.85
N LEU A 640 20.64 -8.61 -52.97
CA LEU A 640 21.41 -7.44 -53.37
C LEU A 640 21.07 -6.25 -52.47
N VAL A 641 22.04 -5.37 -52.20
CA VAL A 641 21.82 -4.18 -51.33
C VAL A 641 20.68 -3.28 -51.83
N ILE A 642 20.46 -3.22 -53.15
CA ILE A 642 19.34 -2.46 -53.73
C ILE A 642 17.98 -3.11 -53.45
N GLU A 643 17.91 -4.43 -53.41
CA GLU A 643 16.68 -5.16 -53.08
C GLU A 643 16.39 -5.01 -51.58
N ILE A 644 17.42 -5.07 -50.73
CA ILE A 644 17.33 -4.78 -49.30
C ILE A 644 16.85 -3.35 -49.07
N ALA A 645 17.39 -2.37 -49.81
CA ALA A 645 16.97 -0.98 -49.71
C ALA A 645 15.49 -0.79 -50.06
N ASN A 646 15.03 -1.43 -51.13
CA ASN A 646 13.62 -1.40 -51.55
C ASN A 646 12.70 -2.06 -50.52
N GLU A 647 13.10 -3.21 -49.97
CA GLU A 647 12.30 -3.95 -48.98
C GLU A 647 12.20 -3.20 -47.64
N LEU A 648 13.25 -2.47 -47.25
CA LEU A 648 13.25 -1.62 -46.05
C LEU A 648 12.64 -0.22 -46.28
N GLY A 649 12.30 0.14 -47.53
CA GLY A 649 11.79 1.47 -47.87
C GLY A 649 12.81 2.60 -47.68
N VAL A 650 14.11 2.32 -47.80
CA VAL A 650 15.20 3.30 -47.57
C VAL A 650 16.08 3.45 -48.81
N SER A 651 16.88 4.53 -48.87
CA SER A 651 17.86 4.70 -49.95
C SER A 651 18.96 3.63 -49.90
N LYS A 652 19.56 3.32 -51.05
CA LYS A 652 20.69 2.36 -51.14
C LYS A 652 21.87 2.74 -50.23
N SER A 653 22.19 4.03 -50.11
CA SER A 653 23.23 4.53 -49.22
C SER A 653 22.87 4.27 -47.76
N ARG A 654 21.60 4.50 -47.37
CA ARG A 654 21.14 4.22 -46.01
C ARG A 654 21.11 2.71 -45.71
N ALA A 655 20.67 1.86 -46.65
CA ALA A 655 20.74 0.41 -46.49
C ALA A 655 22.18 -0.09 -46.29
N THR A 656 23.14 0.51 -47.00
CA THR A 656 24.57 0.20 -46.82
C THR A 656 25.07 0.60 -45.42
N ALA A 657 24.66 1.77 -44.93
CA ALA A 657 24.99 2.21 -43.57
C ALA A 657 24.34 1.31 -42.51
N ILE A 658 23.06 0.96 -42.66
CA ILE A 658 22.33 0.04 -41.77
C ILE A 658 23.03 -1.33 -41.73
N LEU A 659 23.43 -1.87 -42.88
CA LEU A 659 24.15 -3.15 -42.94
C LEU A 659 25.53 -3.08 -42.26
N LYS A 660 26.22 -1.95 -42.39
CA LYS A 660 27.50 -1.73 -41.70
C LYS A 660 27.28 -1.69 -40.18
N GLU A 661 26.37 -0.84 -39.72
CA GLU A 661 25.98 -0.70 -38.30
C GLU A 661 25.52 -2.07 -37.73
N ALA A 662 24.68 -2.81 -38.47
CA ALA A 662 24.17 -4.12 -38.05
C ALA A 662 25.26 -5.19 -37.95
N ARG A 663 26.20 -5.23 -38.90
CA ARG A 663 27.32 -6.19 -38.88
C ARG A 663 28.32 -5.86 -37.78
N GLU A 664 28.60 -4.58 -37.54
CA GLU A 664 29.44 -4.13 -36.42
C GLU A 664 28.85 -4.56 -35.08
N LEU A 665 27.53 -4.40 -34.89
CA LEU A 665 26.82 -4.89 -33.70
C LEU A 665 26.87 -6.41 -33.55
N ALA A 666 26.84 -7.15 -34.66
CA ALA A 666 26.97 -8.60 -34.67
C ALA A 666 28.44 -9.08 -34.58
N GLY A 667 29.41 -8.18 -34.43
CA GLY A 667 30.84 -8.51 -34.38
C GLY A 667 31.43 -9.04 -35.70
N ARG A 668 30.74 -8.85 -36.83
CA ARG A 668 31.15 -9.33 -38.16
C ARG A 668 31.89 -8.22 -38.92
N LYS A 669 33.08 -8.51 -39.45
CA LYS A 669 33.81 -7.56 -40.34
C LYS A 669 33.03 -7.31 -41.63
N GLN A 670 33.11 -6.09 -42.16
CA GLN A 670 32.50 -5.74 -43.44
C GLN A 670 33.30 -6.35 -44.60
N GLU A 671 32.64 -7.15 -45.44
CA GLU A 671 33.23 -7.72 -46.65
C GLU A 671 33.38 -6.69 -47.77
N ASP A 672 34.39 -6.87 -48.63
CA ASP A 672 34.49 -6.10 -49.86
C ASP A 672 33.26 -6.40 -50.75
N GLY A 673 32.56 -5.34 -51.14
CA GLY A 673 31.37 -5.45 -51.99
C GLY A 673 31.64 -6.14 -53.33
N ARG A 674 32.88 -6.12 -53.83
CA ARG A 674 33.28 -6.87 -55.04
C ARG A 674 33.35 -8.38 -54.78
N GLN A 675 33.98 -8.78 -53.67
CA GLN A 675 34.10 -10.18 -53.28
C GLN A 675 32.74 -10.80 -53.00
N ARG A 676 31.88 -10.09 -52.24
CA ARG A 676 30.51 -10.53 -52.01
C ARG A 676 29.72 -10.67 -53.31
N ARG A 677 29.80 -9.69 -54.21
CA ARG A 677 29.07 -9.78 -55.48
C ARG A 677 29.56 -10.94 -56.36
N ALA A 678 30.80 -11.38 -56.20
CA ALA A 678 31.32 -12.54 -56.90
C ALA A 678 30.72 -13.86 -56.40
N SER A 679 30.43 -13.97 -55.09
CA SER A 679 29.85 -15.17 -54.46
C SER A 679 28.33 -15.32 -54.64
N LEU A 680 27.61 -14.24 -54.98
CA LEU A 680 26.17 -14.30 -55.22
C LEU A 680 25.81 -15.00 -56.54
N SER A 681 24.78 -15.85 -56.49
CA SER A 681 24.18 -16.50 -57.67
C SER A 681 23.52 -15.48 -58.61
N LYS A 682 22.86 -14.45 -58.07
CA LYS A 682 22.26 -13.35 -58.82
C LYS A 682 23.06 -12.06 -58.63
N LYS A 683 23.77 -11.63 -59.69
CA LYS A 683 24.69 -10.48 -59.65
C LYS A 683 24.06 -9.16 -60.09
N HIS A 684 22.90 -9.19 -60.75
CA HIS A 684 22.23 -8.03 -61.31
C HIS A 684 20.72 -8.11 -61.06
N THR A 685 20.09 -6.95 -60.85
CA THR A 685 18.64 -6.85 -60.61
C THR A 685 17.85 -6.99 -61.91
N ALA A 686 18.37 -6.45 -63.01
CA ALA A 686 17.87 -6.62 -64.37
C ALA A 686 18.93 -7.32 -65.23
N THR A 687 18.49 -7.92 -66.33
CA THR A 687 19.38 -8.49 -67.34
C THR A 687 20.35 -7.41 -67.82
N PRO A 688 21.67 -7.63 -67.73
CA PRO A 688 22.63 -6.65 -68.21
C PRO A 688 22.46 -6.41 -69.72
N ILE A 689 22.52 -5.14 -70.13
CA ILE A 689 22.35 -4.71 -71.52
C ILE A 689 23.18 -5.55 -72.50
N TYR A 690 24.43 -5.90 -72.14
CA TYR A 690 25.32 -6.70 -72.99
C TYR A 690 24.81 -8.12 -73.27
N GLN A 691 23.93 -8.68 -72.44
CA GLN A 691 23.29 -9.99 -72.67
C GLN A 691 22.12 -9.86 -73.65
N GLU A 692 21.34 -8.79 -73.56
CA GLU A 692 20.19 -8.54 -74.44
C GLU A 692 20.62 -8.23 -75.87
N ILE A 693 21.69 -7.45 -76.03
CA ILE A 693 22.21 -7.07 -77.35
C ILE A 693 23.22 -8.07 -77.91
N ALA A 694 23.50 -9.18 -77.20
CA ALA A 694 24.59 -10.10 -77.53
C ALA A 694 24.48 -10.63 -78.96
N ASP A 695 23.30 -11.07 -79.37
CA ASP A 695 23.07 -11.62 -80.71
C ASP A 695 23.20 -10.53 -81.79
N ARG A 696 22.65 -9.33 -81.53
CA ARG A 696 22.75 -8.18 -82.46
C ARG A 696 24.19 -7.67 -82.62
N VAL A 697 24.95 -7.66 -81.53
CA VAL A 697 26.39 -7.35 -81.56
C VAL A 697 27.13 -8.40 -82.40
N MET A 698 26.77 -9.68 -82.28
CA MET A 698 27.42 -10.76 -83.02
C MET A 698 27.08 -10.74 -84.52
N GLU A 699 25.87 -10.36 -84.91
CA GLU A 699 25.52 -10.13 -86.32
C GLU A 699 26.48 -9.12 -86.98
N LEU A 700 26.73 -7.99 -86.33
CA LEU A 700 27.68 -6.98 -86.81
C LEU A 700 29.14 -7.43 -86.64
N TYR A 701 29.41 -8.27 -85.65
CA TYR A 701 30.74 -8.85 -85.42
C TYR A 701 31.15 -9.82 -86.55
N HIS A 702 30.21 -10.59 -87.08
CA HIS A 702 30.43 -11.52 -88.20
C HIS A 702 30.58 -10.81 -89.55
N GLN A 703 30.13 -9.56 -89.68
CA GLN A 703 30.38 -8.70 -90.84
C GLN A 703 31.80 -8.09 -90.86
N ASP A 704 32.72 -8.61 -90.02
CA ASP A 704 34.10 -8.13 -89.87
C ASP A 704 34.22 -6.64 -89.47
N LEU A 705 33.15 -6.04 -88.91
CA LEU A 705 33.18 -4.66 -88.46
C LEU A 705 34.06 -4.50 -87.21
N PRO A 706 34.91 -3.44 -87.14
CA PRO A 706 35.67 -3.13 -85.95
C PRO A 706 34.77 -2.86 -84.73
N MET A 707 35.20 -3.29 -83.54
CA MET A 707 34.40 -3.15 -82.30
C MET A 707 33.95 -1.72 -81.97
N HIS A 708 34.68 -0.68 -82.41
CA HIS A 708 34.27 0.71 -82.20
C HIS A 708 33.15 1.12 -83.16
N VAL A 709 33.17 0.66 -84.41
CA VAL A 709 32.10 0.90 -85.39
C VAL A 709 30.80 0.22 -84.95
N ILE A 710 30.90 -0.99 -84.41
CA ILE A 710 29.74 -1.71 -83.82
C ILE A 710 29.16 -0.91 -82.64
N ALA A 711 30.03 -0.31 -81.82
CA ALA A 711 29.63 0.51 -80.69
C ALA A 711 28.90 1.78 -81.15
N ASP A 712 29.41 2.47 -82.17
CA ASP A 712 28.81 3.66 -82.75
C ASP A 712 27.46 3.36 -83.43
N GLN A 713 27.36 2.27 -84.20
CA GLN A 713 26.13 1.86 -84.88
C GLN A 713 24.99 1.48 -83.91
N LEU A 714 25.33 0.89 -82.77
CA LEU A 714 24.36 0.51 -81.75
C LEU A 714 24.16 1.59 -80.69
N GLY A 715 24.89 2.71 -80.75
CA GLY A 715 24.79 3.81 -79.78
C GLY A 715 25.21 3.41 -78.35
N ILE A 716 26.17 2.50 -78.21
CA ILE A 716 26.59 1.91 -76.92
C ILE A 716 28.10 2.06 -76.70
N ASP A 717 28.55 1.91 -75.45
CA ASP A 717 29.99 1.92 -75.14
C ASP A 717 30.71 0.67 -75.70
N ARG A 718 31.94 0.88 -76.18
CA ARG A 718 32.80 -0.19 -76.72
C ARG A 718 33.07 -1.32 -75.73
N ASN A 719 33.13 -1.05 -74.42
CA ASN A 719 33.33 -2.10 -73.43
C ASN A 719 32.07 -2.97 -73.28
N THR A 720 30.89 -2.41 -73.51
CA THR A 720 29.62 -3.17 -73.56
C THR A 720 29.62 -4.12 -74.74
N VAL A 721 30.07 -3.69 -75.93
CA VAL A 721 30.30 -4.56 -77.09
C VAL A 721 31.29 -5.69 -76.77
N THR A 722 32.40 -5.35 -76.12
CA THR A 722 33.42 -6.34 -75.74
C THR A 722 32.87 -7.38 -74.75
N LYS A 723 32.06 -6.94 -73.78
CA LYS A 723 31.37 -7.82 -72.82
C LYS A 723 30.29 -8.68 -73.49
N ALA A 724 29.56 -8.14 -74.46
CA ALA A 724 28.52 -8.84 -75.21
C ALA A 724 29.12 -9.99 -76.04
N VAL A 725 30.20 -9.73 -76.78
CA VAL A 725 30.96 -10.74 -77.52
C VAL A 725 31.50 -11.82 -76.57
N LYS A 726 32.10 -11.39 -75.45
CA LYS A 726 32.64 -12.31 -74.46
C LYS A 726 31.55 -13.22 -73.88
N TYR A 727 30.42 -12.63 -73.48
CA TYR A 727 29.26 -13.35 -72.97
C TYR A 727 28.70 -14.36 -74.00
N TRP A 728 28.59 -13.97 -75.27
CA TRP A 728 28.05 -14.82 -76.34
C TRP A 728 28.89 -16.08 -76.62
N HIS A 729 30.23 -15.96 -76.55
CA HIS A 729 31.14 -17.11 -76.68
C HIS A 729 31.14 -17.97 -75.42
N GLU A 730 31.21 -17.35 -74.24
CA GLU A 730 31.20 -18.06 -72.95
C GLU A 730 29.89 -18.83 -72.73
N SER A 731 28.75 -18.30 -73.18
CA SER A 731 27.44 -18.99 -73.09
C SER A 731 27.34 -20.23 -73.99
N ARG A 732 28.26 -20.38 -74.96
CA ARG A 732 28.35 -21.52 -75.87
C ARG A 732 29.56 -22.42 -75.61
N GLY A 733 30.30 -22.16 -74.52
CA GLY A 733 31.48 -22.95 -74.14
C GLY A 733 32.75 -22.62 -74.95
N GLU A 734 32.77 -21.51 -75.68
CA GLU A 734 33.90 -21.09 -76.50
C GLU A 734 34.74 -20.00 -75.80
N THR A 735 36.05 -19.97 -76.07
CA THR A 735 36.93 -18.89 -75.59
C THR A 735 36.83 -17.68 -76.51
N ALA A 736 36.39 -16.54 -75.96
CA ALA A 736 36.27 -15.30 -76.73
C ALA A 736 37.63 -14.83 -77.31
N PRO A 737 37.70 -14.49 -78.62
CA PRO A 737 38.94 -14.02 -79.24
C PRO A 737 39.44 -12.70 -78.64
N ASN A 738 40.76 -12.57 -78.43
CA ASN A 738 41.33 -11.31 -77.97
C ASN A 738 41.13 -10.20 -79.03
N GLY A 739 40.62 -9.04 -78.63
CA GLY A 739 40.35 -7.90 -79.52
C GLY A 739 41.57 -7.32 -80.25
N ARG A 740 42.80 -7.66 -79.84
CA ARG A 740 44.03 -7.39 -80.63
C ARG A 740 44.19 -8.38 -81.78
N THR A 741 44.01 -9.67 -81.50
CA THR A 741 44.07 -10.75 -82.49
C THR A 741 43.01 -10.57 -83.58
N ARG A 742 41.79 -10.20 -83.20
CA ARG A 742 40.70 -9.94 -84.17
C ARG A 742 41.01 -8.76 -85.10
N ARG A 743 41.54 -7.65 -84.57
CA ARG A 743 41.91 -6.48 -85.39
C ARG A 743 43.00 -6.82 -86.41
N ARG A 744 43.96 -7.66 -86.03
CA ARG A 744 44.97 -8.19 -86.94
C ARG A 744 44.33 -9.02 -88.06
N LEU A 745 43.42 -9.94 -87.72
CA LEU A 745 42.72 -10.78 -88.70
C LEU A 745 41.86 -9.97 -89.68
N ILE A 746 41.12 -8.97 -89.20
CA ILE A 746 40.32 -8.07 -90.08
C ILE A 746 41.25 -7.29 -91.02
N ASN A 747 42.37 -6.76 -90.52
CA ASN A 747 43.33 -6.03 -91.35
C ASN A 747 44.02 -6.93 -92.39
N GLU A 748 44.38 -8.15 -92.03
CA GLU A 748 44.96 -9.15 -92.94
C GLU A 748 43.94 -9.54 -94.04
N LYS A 749 42.66 -9.69 -93.69
CA LYS A 749 41.57 -10.00 -94.63
C LYS A 749 41.29 -8.83 -95.58
N ASN A 750 41.25 -7.59 -95.07
CA ASN A 750 41.08 -6.39 -95.89
C ASN A 750 42.27 -6.10 -96.81
N ASN A 751 43.51 -6.44 -96.39
CA ASN A 751 44.69 -6.34 -97.26
C ASN A 751 44.65 -7.39 -98.38
N ARG A 752 44.25 -8.64 -98.09
CA ARG A 752 44.06 -9.68 -99.13
C ARG A 752 42.98 -9.31 -100.16
N SER A 753 41.88 -8.70 -99.72
CA SER A 753 40.84 -8.22 -100.65
C SER A 753 41.29 -7.04 -101.52
N ARG A 754 42.36 -6.32 -101.13
CA ARG A 754 42.97 -5.23 -101.94
C ARG A 754 44.05 -5.74 -102.91
N GLU A 755 44.56 -6.95 -102.72
CA GLU A 755 45.55 -7.58 -103.61
C GLU A 755 44.90 -8.43 -104.72
N VAL A 756 43.57 -8.69 -104.64
CA VAL A 756 42.80 -9.51 -105.59
C VAL A 756 41.87 -8.66 -106.50
N ILE A 757 41.86 -7.34 -106.30
CA ILE A 757 41.24 -6.33 -107.19
C ILE A 757 42.36 -5.63 -107.94
#